data_AF-A0A671L8X4-F1
#
_entry.id   AF-A0A671L8X4-F1
#
_cell.length_a   1.000
_cell.length_b   1.000
_cell.length_c   1.000
_cell.angle_alpha   90.00
_cell.angle_beta   90.00
_cell.angle_gamma   90.00
#
_symmetry.space_group_name_H-M   'P 1'
#
loop_
_entity.id
_entity.type
_entity.pdbx_description
1 polymer ?
#
loop_
_entity_poly.entity_id
_entity_poly.type
_entity_poly.pdbx_seq_one_letter_code
_entity_poly.pdbx_strand_id
1 'polypeptide(L)'
;MGNGSMKLNPLKQVSGSGKSKNNGESSSVSQVLRVRVEELENQLKKKDEDLNAKEIQIKHLEEQLAQQRQTISEISDTLRNKCLHLNKLQDALKNQGELGLLPSPIKENVSQCRTGLLRDTLNRRKGAKAGVSAEPSSRTYDSSGVPKFYFESARVWKDKINALQNANEEASGISLTCCFVMITAASNVKTWALDREVFHNIMRMTAEARQEQYCNFLRSVSLLASLPGDKLTKIVDCLEVEYYNKGDYIIREGEEGNTFYIIANGKIKVTQSTQDHEEPQIINTLGKGDYFGEKALISDDVRSANIITDEDGVECLVIDRETFSQTVGTFDELKKYLQSYVEILARDDKKRNANRTTPTTPVSHDMIELKERESNFASTIPFSCLEVIATLGVGGFGRVELVKAKNENETFALKCIKKRHIVDNRQEEHIYSERRILLETNSPFIVKMYRTFKDNKYVYMLLEACLGGEIWSLLRDRGSFDEYTAKFCVGCVTEAFDYLHNNGIIYRDLKPENLMLDTDGYVKLVDFGFAKKLKCGQKTWTFCGTPEYVAPEIILNKGHGLSVDFWSLGILIFELLTGSPPFTGSDQMIIYTFILKGIEKMDFPKKITKRPGDLIRKLCRQNPSERLGNLKNGITDIKKHRWFTGFSWSGMKSRSLISPLKREVKHTFITWTEFIL
;
A
#
# COMPACT_ATOMS: atom_id res chain seq x y z
N MET A 1 13.16 -5.26 58.32
CA MET A 1 13.87 -4.83 59.55
C MET A 1 15.34 -4.66 59.23
N GLY A 2 15.93 -3.52 59.57
CA GLY A 2 17.39 -3.29 59.46
C GLY A 2 17.77 -2.01 58.70
N ASN A 3 17.80 -0.89 59.42
CA ASN A 3 18.56 0.31 59.03
C ASN A 3 20.06 0.04 59.11
N GLY A 4 20.87 0.68 58.26
CA GLY A 4 22.33 0.61 58.34
C GLY A 4 23.06 1.52 57.35
N SER A 5 23.09 2.82 57.66
CA SER A 5 23.77 3.91 56.97
C SER A 5 25.30 3.72 56.90
N MET A 6 25.91 3.98 55.73
CA MET A 6 27.37 4.18 55.60
C MET A 6 27.71 5.67 55.64
N LYS A 7 28.54 6.03 56.61
CA LYS A 7 29.20 7.33 56.78
C LYS A 7 30.32 7.52 55.76
N LEU A 8 30.52 8.76 55.31
CA LEU A 8 31.81 9.26 54.80
C LEU A 8 32.13 10.61 55.44
N ASN A 9 33.30 10.67 56.08
CA ASN A 9 33.91 11.84 56.73
C ASN A 9 34.30 12.92 55.71
N PRO A 10 34.57 14.15 56.19
CA PRO A 10 35.78 14.83 55.73
C PRO A 10 36.68 15.35 56.87
N LEU A 11 37.95 14.94 56.73
CA LEU A 11 39.22 15.67 56.83
C LEU A 11 39.46 16.79 57.86
N LYS A 12 40.65 16.68 58.45
CA LYS A 12 41.27 17.41 59.56
C LYS A 12 41.65 18.87 59.27
N GLN A 13 41.52 19.67 60.34
CA GLN A 13 42.39 20.72 60.91
C GLN A 13 43.42 21.45 60.02
N VAL A 14 43.51 22.78 60.16
CA VAL A 14 44.66 23.49 60.79
C VAL A 14 44.20 24.88 61.31
N SER A 15 44.77 25.24 62.46
CA SER A 15 44.66 26.43 63.30
C SER A 15 45.29 27.72 62.75
N GLY A 16 44.75 28.88 63.17
CA GLY A 16 45.58 29.93 63.82
C GLY A 16 45.91 31.22 63.07
N SER A 17 45.13 32.27 63.40
CA SER A 17 45.48 33.69 63.61
C SER A 17 45.99 34.60 62.48
N GLY A 18 45.23 35.68 62.23
CA GLY A 18 45.68 36.90 61.56
C GLY A 18 44.53 37.91 61.37
N LYS A 19 44.51 38.99 62.16
CA LYS A 19 43.49 40.06 62.20
C LYS A 19 43.33 40.79 60.86
N SER A 20 42.11 41.13 60.44
CA SER A 20 41.70 42.52 60.14
C SER A 20 40.19 42.64 59.86
N LYS A 21 39.70 43.86 60.09
CA LYS A 21 38.33 44.39 60.15
C LYS A 21 37.41 44.05 58.96
N ASN A 22 36.17 43.62 59.26
CA ASN A 22 34.92 44.07 58.59
C ASN A 22 33.69 43.36 59.23
N ASN A 23 33.14 43.93 60.31
CA ASN A 23 31.87 43.47 60.88
C ASN A 23 30.78 44.53 60.62
N GLY A 24 29.97 44.28 59.59
CA GLY A 24 28.79 45.08 59.25
C GLY A 24 27.84 44.40 58.27
N GLU A 25 28.33 43.53 57.37
CA GLU A 25 27.48 42.94 56.31
C GLU A 25 27.15 41.45 56.49
N SER A 26 27.90 40.70 57.33
CA SER A 26 27.74 39.23 57.42
C SER A 26 26.46 38.78 58.17
N SER A 27 25.86 39.64 58.99
CA SER A 27 24.64 39.31 59.75
C SER A 27 23.39 39.29 58.86
N SER A 28 23.32 40.20 57.89
CA SER A 28 22.17 40.37 56.98
C SER A 28 22.04 39.19 56.01
N VAL A 29 23.16 38.80 55.38
CA VAL A 29 23.20 37.71 54.40
C VAL A 29 22.87 36.35 55.06
N SER A 30 23.33 36.12 56.29
CA SER A 30 23.02 34.89 57.04
C SER A 30 21.54 34.77 57.41
N GLN A 31 20.84 35.89 57.53
CA GLN A 31 19.42 35.93 57.87
C GLN A 31 18.55 35.71 56.61
N VAL A 32 18.95 36.30 55.47
CA VAL A 32 18.30 36.07 54.16
C VAL A 32 18.42 34.61 53.72
N LEU A 33 19.59 33.98 53.92
CA LEU A 33 19.79 32.57 53.58
C LEU A 33 18.92 31.63 54.44
N ARG A 34 18.71 31.94 55.72
CA ARG A 34 17.83 31.13 56.59
C ARG A 34 16.38 31.19 56.15
N VAL A 35 15.87 32.38 55.84
CA VAL A 35 14.50 32.54 55.31
C VAL A 35 14.34 31.80 53.99
N ARG A 36 15.35 31.82 53.11
CA ARG A 36 15.30 31.08 51.84
C ARG A 36 15.32 29.56 52.03
N VAL A 37 16.03 29.05 53.03
CA VAL A 37 16.03 27.62 53.36
C VAL A 37 14.66 27.20 53.90
N GLU A 38 14.06 27.94 54.83
CA GLU A 38 12.71 27.66 55.34
C GLU A 38 11.65 27.69 54.23
N GLU A 39 11.73 28.64 53.29
CA GLU A 39 10.87 28.71 52.12
C GLU A 39 10.99 27.44 51.25
N LEU A 40 12.22 26.97 51.01
CA LEU A 40 12.47 25.77 50.22
C LEU A 40 12.03 24.49 50.93
N GLU A 41 12.18 24.41 52.25
CA GLU A 41 11.70 23.28 53.06
C GLU A 41 10.17 23.19 53.03
N ASN A 42 9.47 24.33 53.12
CA ASN A 42 8.02 24.38 52.98
C ASN A 42 7.54 23.98 51.58
N GLN A 43 8.27 24.40 50.54
CA GLN A 43 7.98 23.99 49.16
C GLN A 43 8.20 22.50 48.95
N LEU A 44 9.24 21.92 49.55
CA LEU A 44 9.52 20.48 49.50
C LEU A 44 8.41 19.69 50.19
N LYS A 45 7.99 20.12 51.38
CA LYS A 45 6.90 19.49 52.13
C LYS A 45 5.58 19.48 51.34
N LYS A 46 5.24 20.61 50.69
CA LYS A 46 4.04 20.69 49.85
C LYS A 46 4.12 19.77 48.63
N LYS A 47 5.31 19.58 48.05
CA LYS A 47 5.51 18.63 46.94
C LYS A 47 5.38 17.18 47.41
N ASP A 48 5.89 16.85 48.59
CA ASP A 48 5.74 15.50 49.16
C ASP A 48 4.27 15.16 49.45
N GLU A 49 3.48 16.13 49.94
CA GLU A 49 2.04 15.98 50.12
C GLU A 49 1.29 15.75 48.80
N ASP A 50 1.63 16.50 47.74
CA ASP A 50 1.05 16.33 46.40
C ASP A 50 1.44 14.97 45.77
N LEU A 51 2.68 14.53 46.00
CA LEU A 51 3.17 13.23 45.50
C LEU A 51 2.44 12.07 46.19
N ASN A 52 2.24 12.16 47.51
CA ASN A 52 1.48 11.16 48.26
C ASN A 52 0.00 11.13 47.85
N ALA A 53 -0.62 12.29 47.59
CA ALA A 53 -1.98 12.35 47.07
C ALA A 53 -2.11 11.67 45.69
N LYS A 54 -1.12 11.88 44.81
CA LYS A 54 -1.05 11.23 43.50
C LYS A 54 -0.82 9.72 43.60
N GLU A 55 0.00 9.25 44.54
CA GLU A 55 0.19 7.82 44.79
C GLU A 55 -1.12 7.12 45.22
N ILE A 56 -1.91 7.78 46.08
CA ILE A 56 -3.24 7.27 46.48
C ILE A 56 -4.17 7.21 45.27
N GLN A 57 -4.14 8.23 44.40
CA GLN A 57 -4.96 8.25 43.19
C GLN A 57 -4.57 7.16 42.19
N ILE A 58 -3.27 6.90 42.03
CA ILE A 58 -2.76 5.81 41.17
C ILE A 58 -3.25 4.46 41.70
N LYS A 59 -3.14 4.20 43.01
CA LYS A 59 -3.64 2.95 43.61
C LYS A 59 -5.13 2.74 43.37
N HIS A 60 -5.93 3.79 43.50
CA HIS A 60 -7.36 3.71 43.22
C HIS A 60 -7.66 3.37 41.76
N LEU A 61 -6.92 3.97 40.82
CA LEU A 61 -7.05 3.67 39.39
C LEU A 61 -6.59 2.24 39.05
N GLU A 62 -5.54 1.74 39.70
CA GLU A 62 -5.08 0.35 39.54
C GLU A 62 -6.13 -0.65 40.00
N GLU A 63 -6.83 -0.38 41.11
CA GLU A 63 -7.95 -1.21 41.59
C GLU A 63 -9.14 -1.20 40.62
N GLN A 64 -9.51 -0.03 40.09
CA GLN A 64 -10.57 0.06 39.08
C GLN A 64 -10.21 -0.73 37.82
N LEU A 65 -8.96 -0.65 37.39
CA LEU A 65 -8.47 -1.35 36.20
C LEU A 65 -8.43 -2.86 36.42
N ALA A 66 -8.10 -3.32 37.64
CA ALA A 66 -8.19 -4.73 38.02
C ALA A 66 -9.64 -5.25 37.98
N GLN A 67 -10.61 -4.48 38.51
CA GLN A 67 -12.03 -4.84 38.43
C GLN A 67 -12.52 -4.95 36.98
N GLN A 68 -12.18 -3.99 36.13
CA GLN A 68 -12.56 -4.04 34.70
C GLN A 68 -11.97 -5.26 33.99
N ARG A 69 -10.71 -5.62 34.28
CA ARG A 69 -10.08 -6.83 33.71
C ARG A 69 -10.83 -8.10 34.13
N GLN A 70 -11.28 -8.18 35.38
CA GLN A 70 -12.07 -9.31 35.85
C GLN A 70 -13.42 -9.41 35.10
N THR A 71 -14.14 -8.30 34.95
CA THR A 71 -15.41 -8.27 34.21
C THR A 71 -15.23 -8.69 32.74
N ILE A 72 -14.16 -8.23 32.08
CA ILE A 72 -13.86 -8.64 30.71
C ILE A 72 -13.59 -10.14 30.62
N SER A 73 -12.91 -10.73 31.62
CA SER A 73 -12.69 -12.18 31.68
C SER A 73 -14.01 -12.94 31.79
N GLU A 74 -14.92 -12.51 32.65
CA GLU A 74 -16.24 -13.14 32.84
C GLU A 74 -17.10 -13.08 31.57
N ILE A 75 -17.09 -11.93 30.88
CA ILE A 75 -17.77 -11.78 29.58
C ILE A 75 -17.14 -12.71 28.53
N SER A 76 -15.82 -12.80 28.49
CA SER A 76 -15.10 -13.65 27.53
C SER A 76 -15.42 -15.13 27.74
N ASP A 77 -15.48 -15.58 28.99
CA ASP A 77 -15.83 -16.96 29.33
C ASP A 77 -17.30 -17.27 28.97
N THR A 78 -18.20 -16.31 29.22
CA THR A 78 -19.61 -16.40 28.81
C THR A 78 -19.75 -16.53 27.29
N LEU A 79 -18.98 -15.74 26.53
CA LEU A 79 -18.98 -15.78 25.07
C LEU A 79 -18.46 -17.14 24.57
N ARG A 80 -17.36 -17.64 25.16
CA ARG A 80 -16.76 -18.93 24.82
C ARG A 80 -17.75 -20.08 25.05
N ASN A 81 -18.48 -20.05 26.16
CA ASN A 81 -19.52 -21.03 26.47
C ASN A 81 -20.70 -20.98 25.47
N LYS A 82 -21.15 -19.78 25.08
CA LYS A 82 -22.19 -19.63 24.05
C LYS A 82 -21.74 -20.16 22.69
N CYS A 83 -20.48 -19.92 22.28
CA CYS A 83 -19.92 -20.48 21.05
C CYS A 83 -19.86 -22.01 21.09
N LEU A 84 -19.47 -22.60 22.22
CA LEU A 84 -19.49 -24.07 22.38
C LEU A 84 -20.92 -24.64 22.27
N HIS A 85 -21.91 -23.91 22.78
CA HIS A 85 -23.31 -24.33 22.66
C HIS A 85 -23.83 -24.25 21.22
N LEU A 86 -23.48 -23.18 20.50
CA LEU A 86 -23.81 -23.03 19.07
C LEU A 86 -23.20 -24.14 18.21
N ASN A 87 -21.94 -24.49 18.45
CA ASN A 87 -21.28 -25.59 17.73
C ASN A 87 -21.96 -26.94 18.02
N LYS A 88 -22.34 -27.22 19.27
CA LYS A 88 -23.09 -28.43 19.63
C LYS A 88 -24.46 -28.51 18.96
N LEU A 89 -25.16 -27.39 18.82
CA LEU A 89 -26.43 -27.31 18.08
C LEU A 89 -26.22 -27.56 16.57
N GLN A 90 -25.13 -27.05 16.02
CA GLN A 90 -24.77 -27.22 14.61
C GLN A 90 -24.40 -28.68 14.29
N ASP A 91 -23.74 -29.37 15.22
CA ASP A 91 -23.42 -30.80 15.09
C ASP A 91 -24.66 -31.69 15.26
N ALA A 92 -25.60 -31.33 16.14
CA ALA A 92 -26.88 -32.03 16.27
C ALA A 92 -27.75 -31.94 15.00
N LEU A 93 -27.73 -30.79 14.32
CA LEU A 93 -28.41 -30.58 13.03
C LEU A 93 -27.77 -31.40 11.90
N LYS A 94 -26.45 -31.60 11.92
CA LYS A 94 -25.75 -32.46 10.95
C LYS A 94 -26.05 -33.94 11.17
N ASN A 95 -26.10 -34.39 12.43
CA ASN A 95 -26.36 -35.80 12.77
C ASN A 95 -27.82 -36.24 12.54
N GLN A 96 -28.78 -35.31 12.40
CA GLN A 96 -30.15 -35.64 11.96
C GLN A 96 -30.27 -35.89 10.44
N GLY A 97 -29.23 -35.59 9.66
CA GLY A 97 -29.19 -35.84 8.21
C GLY A 97 -28.76 -37.25 7.80
N GLU A 98 -28.24 -38.07 8.73
CA GLU A 98 -27.67 -39.39 8.45
C GLU A 98 -28.31 -40.48 9.32
N LEU A 99 -29.58 -40.83 9.07
CA LEU A 99 -30.16 -42.12 9.50
C LEU A 99 -31.40 -42.50 8.66
N GLY A 100 -31.19 -43.33 7.63
CA GLY A 100 -32.05 -44.49 7.29
C GLY A 100 -33.27 -44.31 6.38
N LEU A 101 -33.20 -44.91 5.18
CA LEU A 101 -34.36 -45.37 4.38
C LEU A 101 -34.60 -46.89 4.59
N LEU A 102 -35.89 -47.28 4.56
CA LEU A 102 -36.55 -48.63 4.42
C LEU A 102 -37.01 -49.38 5.71
N PRO A 103 -38.02 -50.29 5.64
CA PRO A 103 -39.46 -50.07 5.36
C PRO A 103 -40.41 -50.67 6.45
N SER A 104 -41.72 -50.38 6.35
CA SER A 104 -42.84 -50.67 7.29
C SER A 104 -43.03 -52.13 7.77
N PRO A 105 -43.81 -52.38 8.86
CA PRO A 105 -45.18 -52.86 8.65
C PRO A 105 -46.27 -52.41 9.66
N ILE A 106 -47.49 -52.59 9.17
CA ILE A 106 -48.84 -52.44 9.72
C ILE A 106 -49.08 -53.23 11.02
N LYS A 107 -49.89 -52.68 11.94
CA LYS A 107 -50.90 -53.43 12.71
C LYS A 107 -52.02 -52.52 13.25
N GLU A 108 -53.24 -52.87 12.88
CA GLU A 108 -54.54 -52.31 13.29
C GLU A 108 -54.85 -52.57 14.78
N ASN A 109 -55.60 -51.68 15.44
CA ASN A 109 -57.04 -51.91 15.73
C ASN A 109 -57.72 -50.86 16.65
N VAL A 110 -58.94 -50.47 16.23
CA VAL A 110 -60.17 -50.22 17.02
C VAL A 110 -60.20 -48.97 17.93
N SER A 111 -60.99 -47.93 17.68
CA SER A 111 -62.47 -47.77 17.80
C SER A 111 -62.75 -46.24 17.69
N GLN A 112 -63.90 -45.64 17.34
CA GLN A 112 -65.29 -46.06 17.22
C GLN A 112 -66.05 -44.99 16.40
N CYS A 113 -67.03 -45.47 15.65
CA CYS A 113 -68.13 -44.82 14.94
C CYS A 113 -68.64 -43.43 15.42
N ARG A 114 -68.98 -42.59 14.44
CA ARG A 114 -70.38 -42.20 14.19
C ARG A 114 -70.60 -41.80 12.73
N THR A 115 -71.51 -42.52 12.07
CA THR A 115 -71.98 -42.36 10.70
C THR A 115 -73.36 -41.71 10.65
N GLY A 116 -73.67 -41.13 9.48
CA GLY A 116 -75.02 -40.81 8.97
C GLY A 116 -75.10 -39.36 8.51
N LEU A 117 -75.43 -38.99 7.27
CA LEU A 117 -76.19 -39.59 6.15
C LEU A 117 -75.79 -38.78 4.87
N LEU A 118 -75.35 -39.32 3.72
CA LEU A 118 -76.11 -39.81 2.54
C LEU A 118 -77.40 -39.00 2.25
N ARG A 119 -77.77 -38.55 1.04
CA ARG A 119 -77.40 -38.87 -0.35
C ARG A 119 -78.11 -37.90 -1.33
N ASP A 120 -77.55 -37.76 -2.54
CA ASP A 120 -78.16 -37.57 -3.88
C ASP A 120 -79.14 -36.38 -4.14
N THR A 121 -78.99 -35.55 -5.17
CA THR A 121 -79.04 -35.84 -6.62
C THR A 121 -78.65 -34.56 -7.39
N LEU A 122 -77.64 -34.56 -8.27
CA LEU A 122 -77.68 -34.80 -9.73
C LEU A 122 -78.30 -33.68 -10.62
N ASN A 123 -77.37 -32.94 -11.25
CA ASN A 123 -77.34 -32.46 -12.65
C ASN A 123 -78.28 -31.33 -13.15
N ARG A 124 -77.65 -30.17 -13.38
CA ARG A 124 -77.76 -29.47 -14.67
C ARG A 124 -76.41 -28.91 -15.15
N ARG A 125 -76.17 -29.12 -16.43
CA ARG A 125 -74.97 -28.93 -17.25
C ARG A 125 -74.67 -27.45 -17.58
N LYS A 126 -73.40 -27.06 -17.61
CA LYS A 126 -72.61 -26.72 -18.82
C LYS A 126 -71.19 -26.24 -18.44
N GLY A 127 -70.16 -26.94 -18.96
CA GLY A 127 -68.79 -26.42 -19.10
C GLY A 127 -67.69 -27.05 -18.21
N ALA A 128 -67.16 -28.21 -18.63
CA ALA A 128 -65.87 -28.77 -18.18
C ALA A 128 -64.70 -27.90 -18.71
N LYS A 129 -63.52 -27.70 -18.07
CA LYS A 129 -62.52 -28.56 -17.39
C LYS A 129 -61.85 -29.65 -18.25
N ALA A 130 -60.52 -29.59 -18.36
CA ALA A 130 -59.56 -30.70 -18.23
C ALA A 130 -58.14 -30.08 -18.16
N GLY A 131 -57.43 -30.21 -17.03
CA GLY A 131 -56.25 -31.07 -16.92
C GLY A 131 -54.99 -30.18 -16.96
N VAL A 132 -53.89 -30.37 -16.21
CA VAL A 132 -53.41 -31.49 -15.42
C VAL A 132 -52.42 -30.86 -14.41
N SER A 133 -52.36 -31.44 -13.21
CA SER A 133 -51.15 -31.46 -12.40
C SER A 133 -49.94 -31.79 -13.28
N ALA A 134 -48.90 -30.99 -13.22
CA ALA A 134 -47.58 -31.40 -13.65
C ALA A 134 -46.56 -30.74 -12.72
N GLU A 135 -45.75 -31.58 -12.11
CA GLU A 135 -44.47 -31.30 -11.48
C GLU A 135 -43.70 -30.18 -12.20
N PRO A 136 -42.79 -29.47 -11.51
CA PRO A 136 -41.82 -28.66 -12.24
C PRO A 136 -41.01 -29.62 -13.12
N SER A 137 -41.34 -29.63 -14.40
CA SER A 137 -40.53 -30.30 -15.42
C SER A 137 -39.18 -29.59 -15.44
N SER A 138 -38.23 -30.18 -14.73
CA SER A 138 -36.83 -30.12 -15.09
C SER A 138 -36.72 -30.66 -16.51
N ARG A 139 -36.91 -29.81 -17.51
CA ARG A 139 -36.26 -30.04 -18.79
C ARG A 139 -34.78 -29.97 -18.48
N THR A 140 -34.17 -31.14 -18.32
CA THR A 140 -32.74 -31.34 -18.44
C THR A 140 -32.30 -30.60 -19.70
N TYR A 141 -31.54 -29.53 -19.50
CA TYR A 141 -30.75 -28.97 -20.58
C TYR A 141 -29.87 -30.11 -21.07
N ASP A 142 -30.01 -30.48 -22.33
CA ASP A 142 -29.11 -31.43 -22.96
C ASP A 142 -27.71 -30.82 -22.92
N SER A 143 -26.86 -31.37 -22.05
CA SER A 143 -25.49 -30.95 -21.84
C SER A 143 -24.54 -31.38 -22.98
N SER A 144 -25.06 -31.93 -24.08
CA SER A 144 -24.27 -32.35 -25.23
C SER A 144 -24.22 -31.33 -26.39
N GLY A 145 -24.93 -30.20 -26.30
CA GLY A 145 -24.93 -29.16 -27.35
C GLY A 145 -24.66 -27.75 -26.82
N VAL A 146 -23.71 -27.04 -27.45
CA VAL A 146 -23.40 -25.64 -27.16
C VAL A 146 -24.60 -24.74 -27.52
N PRO A 147 -25.19 -23.97 -26.58
CA PRO A 147 -26.18 -22.96 -26.94
C PRO A 147 -25.45 -21.76 -27.54
N LYS A 148 -25.72 -21.44 -28.81
CA LYS A 148 -25.25 -20.20 -29.43
C LYS A 148 -26.10 -19.04 -28.92
N PHE A 149 -25.57 -18.27 -27.97
CA PHE A 149 -26.11 -16.96 -27.59
C PHE A 149 -24.97 -15.93 -27.59
N TYR A 150 -25.14 -14.83 -28.32
CA TYR A 150 -24.14 -13.77 -28.47
C TYR A 150 -24.67 -12.45 -27.88
N PHE A 151 -23.92 -11.84 -26.95
CA PHE A 151 -24.21 -10.53 -26.36
C PHE A 151 -23.60 -9.42 -27.22
N GLU A 152 -24.19 -9.10 -28.38
CA GLU A 152 -23.70 -7.96 -29.18
C GLU A 152 -24.73 -6.83 -29.38
N SER A 153 -25.92 -6.90 -28.78
CA SER A 153 -26.98 -5.91 -29.10
C SER A 153 -27.69 -5.26 -27.90
N ALA A 154 -27.22 -5.42 -26.67
CA ALA A 154 -27.79 -4.72 -25.52
C ALA A 154 -26.96 -3.47 -25.15
N ARG A 155 -27.18 -2.34 -25.83
CA ARG A 155 -26.68 -1.02 -25.40
C ARG A 155 -27.81 -0.25 -24.71
N VAL A 156 -27.61 0.18 -23.47
CA VAL A 156 -28.49 1.13 -22.77
C VAL A 156 -27.76 2.46 -22.60
N TRP A 157 -28.37 3.55 -23.05
CA TRP A 157 -27.83 4.91 -22.95
C TRP A 157 -28.01 5.49 -21.54
N LYS A 158 -26.96 6.15 -21.04
CA LYS A 158 -26.76 6.56 -19.64
C LYS A 158 -27.58 7.79 -19.19
N ASP A 159 -28.29 8.46 -20.09
CA ASP A 159 -28.78 9.83 -19.84
C ASP A 159 -30.22 9.97 -19.32
N LYS A 160 -30.93 8.87 -19.02
CA LYS A 160 -32.30 8.92 -18.44
C LYS A 160 -32.42 8.37 -17.01
N ILE A 161 -31.30 8.09 -16.34
CA ILE A 161 -31.27 7.51 -14.97
C ILE A 161 -31.10 8.59 -13.86
N ASN A 162 -31.06 9.89 -14.20
CA ASN A 162 -30.88 10.93 -13.18
C ASN A 162 -32.16 11.34 -12.41
N ALA A 163 -33.34 10.78 -12.73
CA ALA A 163 -34.61 11.22 -12.13
C ALA A 163 -35.08 10.40 -10.90
N LEU A 164 -34.39 9.32 -10.53
CA LEU A 164 -34.75 8.49 -9.36
C LEU A 164 -33.66 8.45 -8.28
N GLN A 165 -32.62 9.27 -8.42
CA GLN A 165 -31.40 9.25 -7.61
C GLN A 165 -31.47 10.11 -6.33
N ASN A 166 -32.66 10.27 -5.75
CA ASN A 166 -32.87 10.89 -4.43
C ASN A 166 -33.32 9.89 -3.35
N ALA A 167 -33.31 8.60 -3.64
CA ALA A 167 -33.47 7.57 -2.61
C ALA A 167 -32.59 6.35 -2.95
N ASN A 168 -31.58 6.12 -2.13
CA ASN A 168 -30.68 4.96 -2.09
C ASN A 168 -29.67 4.77 -3.23
N GLU A 169 -28.54 4.19 -2.83
CA GLU A 169 -27.22 4.10 -3.44
C GLU A 169 -27.11 3.38 -4.81
N GLU A 170 -25.95 3.59 -5.45
CA GLU A 170 -25.09 2.66 -6.22
C GLU A 170 -25.73 1.38 -6.80
N ALA A 171 -25.50 0.95 -8.05
CA ALA A 171 -24.22 0.80 -8.73
C ALA A 171 -24.42 0.46 -10.22
N SER A 172 -23.41 0.70 -11.06
CA SER A 172 -23.18 -0.06 -12.29
C SER A 172 -21.71 -0.47 -12.37
N GLY A 173 -21.49 -1.77 -12.18
CA GLY A 173 -20.19 -2.43 -12.20
C GLY A 173 -20.35 -3.78 -11.51
N ILE A 174 -20.17 -4.88 -12.25
CA ILE A 174 -20.41 -6.23 -11.76
C ILE A 174 -19.32 -6.56 -10.72
N SER A 175 -19.64 -6.22 -9.47
CA SER A 175 -19.10 -6.83 -8.26
C SER A 175 -20.24 -7.66 -7.69
N LEU A 176 -19.97 -8.90 -7.29
CA LEU A 176 -20.89 -9.71 -6.49
C LEU A 176 -20.97 -9.12 -5.07
N THR A 177 -21.51 -7.90 -4.97
CA THR A 177 -22.03 -7.35 -3.73
C THR A 177 -23.36 -8.03 -3.46
N CYS A 178 -23.45 -8.71 -2.32
CA CYS A 178 -24.67 -9.31 -1.83
C CYS A 178 -25.63 -8.18 -1.42
N CYS A 179 -26.28 -7.56 -2.39
CA CYS A 179 -27.35 -6.61 -2.15
C CYS A 179 -28.64 -7.41 -2.00
N PHE A 180 -29.15 -7.55 -0.77
CA PHE A 180 -30.51 -8.02 -0.54
C PHE A 180 -31.49 -6.92 -0.95
N VAL A 181 -31.72 -6.79 -2.26
CA VAL A 181 -32.75 -5.89 -2.81
C VAL A 181 -34.03 -6.71 -3.00
N MET A 182 -35.12 -6.26 -2.38
CA MET A 182 -36.44 -6.86 -2.57
C MET A 182 -37.09 -6.24 -3.80
N ILE A 183 -37.32 -7.05 -4.83
CA ILE A 183 -37.98 -6.65 -6.07
C ILE A 183 -39.45 -7.06 -5.99
N THR A 184 -40.37 -6.11 -6.13
CA THR A 184 -41.82 -6.38 -6.18
C THR A 184 -42.38 -5.98 -7.54
N ALA A 185 -43.20 -6.86 -8.13
CA ALA A 185 -43.85 -6.60 -9.40
C ALA A 185 -45.03 -5.64 -9.19
N ALA A 186 -44.99 -4.47 -9.83
CA ALA A 186 -46.08 -3.48 -9.78
C ALA A 186 -47.28 -3.85 -10.69
N SER A 187 -47.10 -4.81 -11.59
CA SER A 187 -48.12 -5.32 -12.50
C SER A 187 -47.78 -6.75 -12.94
N ASN A 188 -48.63 -7.37 -13.74
CA ASN A 188 -48.35 -8.68 -14.32
C ASN A 188 -47.14 -8.60 -15.27
N VAL A 189 -46.04 -9.24 -14.88
CA VAL A 189 -44.78 -9.29 -15.64
C VAL A 189 -44.35 -10.73 -15.89
N LYS A 190 -43.65 -10.96 -17.00
CA LYS A 190 -42.89 -12.19 -17.24
C LYS A 190 -41.41 -11.90 -17.08
N THR A 191 -40.74 -12.68 -16.25
CA THR A 191 -39.31 -12.52 -15.97
C THR A 191 -38.54 -13.75 -16.39
N TRP A 192 -37.32 -13.53 -16.87
CA TRP A 192 -36.32 -14.58 -17.04
C TRP A 192 -35.42 -14.55 -15.81
N ALA A 193 -35.30 -15.67 -15.12
CA ALA A 193 -34.41 -15.81 -13.98
C ALA A 193 -33.29 -16.79 -14.36
N LEU A 194 -32.05 -16.39 -14.10
CA LEU A 194 -30.90 -17.27 -14.22
C LEU A 194 -30.46 -17.64 -12.80
N ASP A 195 -30.56 -18.93 -12.48
CA ASP A 195 -30.15 -19.42 -11.18
C ASP A 195 -28.63 -19.23 -10.97
N ARG A 196 -28.22 -19.01 -9.72
CA ARG A 196 -26.83 -18.73 -9.36
C ARG A 196 -25.88 -19.88 -9.73
N GLU A 197 -26.30 -21.13 -9.54
CA GLU A 197 -25.49 -22.30 -9.89
C GLU A 197 -25.38 -22.43 -11.41
N VAL A 198 -26.48 -22.18 -12.12
CA VAL A 198 -26.49 -22.18 -13.59
C VAL A 198 -25.60 -21.06 -14.14
N PHE A 199 -25.66 -19.86 -13.56
CA PHE A 199 -24.78 -18.75 -13.94
C PHE A 199 -23.31 -19.07 -13.68
N HIS A 200 -22.95 -19.58 -12.49
CA HIS A 200 -21.57 -19.96 -12.19
C HIS A 200 -21.07 -21.09 -13.11
N ASN A 201 -21.91 -22.08 -13.41
CA ASN A 201 -21.57 -23.16 -14.34
C ASN A 201 -21.37 -22.64 -15.77
N ILE A 202 -22.23 -21.75 -16.27
CA ILE A 202 -22.05 -21.10 -17.57
C ILE A 202 -20.75 -20.30 -17.60
N MET A 203 -20.47 -19.50 -16.56
CA MET A 203 -19.25 -18.71 -16.48
C MET A 203 -17.99 -19.59 -16.44
N ARG A 204 -18.02 -20.68 -15.68
CA ARG A 204 -16.92 -21.66 -15.59
C ARG A 204 -16.68 -22.34 -16.93
N MET A 205 -17.71 -22.90 -17.55
CA MET A 205 -17.59 -23.58 -18.85
C MET A 205 -17.13 -22.63 -19.96
N THR A 206 -17.59 -21.38 -19.95
CA THR A 206 -17.19 -20.37 -20.94
C THR A 206 -15.73 -19.94 -20.73
N ALA A 207 -15.28 -19.84 -19.48
CA ALA A 207 -13.88 -19.54 -19.16
C ALA A 207 -12.95 -20.71 -19.55
N GLU A 208 -13.31 -21.94 -19.20
CA GLU A 208 -12.56 -23.15 -19.56
C GLU A 208 -12.44 -23.29 -21.10
N ALA A 209 -13.54 -23.11 -21.84
CA ALA A 209 -13.52 -23.16 -23.31
C ALA A 209 -12.68 -22.04 -23.94
N ARG A 210 -12.73 -20.82 -23.39
CA ARG A 210 -11.91 -19.69 -23.85
C ARG A 210 -10.42 -19.92 -23.57
N GLN A 211 -10.10 -20.48 -22.42
CA GLN A 211 -8.73 -20.83 -22.03
C GLN A 211 -8.14 -21.89 -22.98
N GLU A 212 -8.91 -22.92 -23.32
CA GLU A 212 -8.51 -23.94 -24.29
C GLU A 212 -8.26 -23.34 -25.68
N GLN A 213 -9.12 -22.43 -26.14
CA GLN A 213 -8.94 -21.71 -27.41
C GLN A 213 -7.64 -20.89 -27.44
N TYR A 214 -7.34 -20.14 -26.38
CA TYR A 214 -6.10 -19.39 -26.30
C TYR A 214 -4.88 -20.30 -26.18
N CYS A 215 -4.96 -21.39 -25.43
CA CYS A 215 -3.87 -22.36 -25.35
C CYS A 215 -3.52 -22.94 -26.73
N ASN A 216 -4.54 -23.31 -27.51
CA ASN A 216 -4.36 -23.81 -28.86
C ASN A 216 -3.82 -22.72 -29.81
N PHE A 217 -4.26 -21.47 -29.64
CA PHE A 217 -3.73 -20.34 -30.41
C PHE A 217 -2.26 -20.03 -30.09
N LEU A 218 -1.87 -19.96 -28.82
CA LEU A 218 -0.47 -19.71 -28.42
C LEU A 218 0.47 -20.81 -28.87
N ARG A 219 0.00 -22.07 -28.95
CA ARG A 219 0.78 -23.16 -29.55
C ARG A 219 1.06 -22.98 -31.04
N SER A 220 0.24 -22.20 -31.74
CA SER A 220 0.47 -21.87 -33.16
C SER A 220 1.49 -20.75 -33.34
N VAL A 221 1.82 -20.01 -32.27
CA VAL A 221 2.84 -18.95 -32.27
C VAL A 221 4.22 -19.58 -32.12
N SER A 222 5.11 -19.35 -33.09
CA SER A 222 6.42 -20.01 -33.16
C SER A 222 7.30 -19.82 -31.91
N LEU A 223 7.14 -18.70 -31.20
CA LEU A 223 7.85 -18.40 -29.94
C LEU A 223 7.42 -19.28 -28.77
N LEU A 224 6.12 -19.64 -28.72
CA LEU A 224 5.48 -20.28 -27.57
C LEU A 224 5.10 -21.74 -27.83
N ALA A 225 5.23 -22.19 -29.08
CA ALA A 225 4.89 -23.55 -29.52
C ALA A 225 5.59 -24.67 -28.73
N SER A 226 6.81 -24.43 -28.26
CA SER A 226 7.64 -25.40 -27.53
C SER A 226 7.44 -25.37 -26.01
N LEU A 227 6.58 -24.48 -25.48
CA LEU A 227 6.38 -24.37 -24.04
C LEU A 227 5.54 -25.52 -23.48
N PRO A 228 5.88 -26.03 -22.27
CA PRO A 228 5.05 -26.99 -21.55
C PRO A 228 3.62 -26.49 -21.32
N GLY A 229 2.65 -27.40 -21.37
CA GLY A 229 1.22 -27.07 -21.29
C GLY A 229 0.82 -26.34 -20.00
N ASP A 230 1.42 -26.70 -18.87
CA ASP A 230 1.18 -26.07 -17.56
C ASP A 230 1.70 -24.62 -17.51
N LYS A 231 2.82 -24.32 -18.16
CA LYS A 231 3.32 -22.94 -18.29
C LYS A 231 2.46 -22.12 -19.24
N LEU A 232 2.01 -22.73 -20.33
CA LEU A 232 1.19 -22.08 -21.34
C LEU A 232 -0.20 -21.72 -20.80
N THR A 233 -0.81 -22.59 -19.99
CA THR A 233 -2.06 -22.29 -19.25
C THR A 233 -1.90 -21.06 -18.35
N LYS A 234 -0.80 -20.96 -17.60
CA LYS A 234 -0.57 -19.80 -16.74
C LYS A 234 -0.33 -18.52 -17.53
N ILE A 235 0.33 -18.61 -18.70
CA ILE A 235 0.47 -17.45 -19.60
C ILE A 235 -0.92 -17.00 -20.05
N VAL A 236 -1.78 -17.92 -20.46
CA VAL A 236 -3.17 -17.60 -20.87
C VAL A 236 -3.95 -16.92 -19.75
N ASP A 237 -3.76 -17.33 -18.50
CA ASP A 237 -4.40 -16.70 -17.34
C ASP A 237 -3.97 -15.24 -17.11
N CYS A 238 -2.82 -14.86 -17.67
CA CYS A 238 -2.21 -13.55 -17.53
C CYS A 238 -2.29 -12.67 -18.79
N LEU A 239 -2.82 -13.18 -19.90
CA LEU A 239 -2.93 -12.41 -21.15
C LEU A 239 -4.11 -11.45 -21.11
N GLU A 240 -3.83 -10.19 -21.41
CA GLU A 240 -4.85 -9.17 -21.64
C GLU A 240 -5.15 -9.05 -23.14
N VAL A 241 -6.38 -8.65 -23.50
CA VAL A 241 -6.78 -8.43 -24.90
C VAL A 241 -6.94 -6.95 -25.13
N GLU A 242 -6.18 -6.41 -26.09
CA GLU A 242 -6.27 -5.01 -26.51
C GLU A 242 -6.71 -4.90 -27.97
N TYR A 243 -7.47 -3.84 -28.27
CA TYR A 243 -8.03 -3.57 -29.59
C TYR A 243 -7.53 -2.23 -30.11
N TYR A 244 -7.18 -2.21 -31.39
CA TYR A 244 -6.60 -1.06 -32.06
C TYR A 244 -7.32 -0.78 -33.39
N ASN A 245 -7.51 0.50 -33.70
CA ASN A 245 -8.08 0.95 -34.98
C ASN A 245 -6.97 1.31 -35.94
N LYS A 246 -7.28 1.47 -37.23
CA LYS A 246 -6.30 1.78 -38.28
C LYS A 246 -5.55 3.08 -37.98
N GLY A 247 -4.22 3.04 -38.06
CA GLY A 247 -3.34 4.19 -37.82
C GLY A 247 -2.94 4.39 -36.35
N ASP A 248 -3.43 3.56 -35.43
CA ASP A 248 -3.01 3.57 -34.04
C ASP A 248 -1.56 3.07 -33.91
N TYR A 249 -0.78 3.78 -33.09
CA TYR A 249 0.57 3.36 -32.73
C TYR A 249 0.47 2.46 -31.49
N ILE A 250 0.80 1.18 -31.67
CA ILE A 250 0.92 0.21 -30.57
C ILE A 250 2.24 0.42 -29.82
N ILE A 251 3.31 0.72 -30.57
CA ILE A 251 4.64 1.02 -30.02
C ILE A 251 5.21 2.20 -30.80
N ARG A 252 5.86 3.15 -30.12
CA ARG A 252 6.69 4.15 -30.79
C ARG A 252 8.17 3.85 -30.63
N GLU A 253 8.91 4.11 -31.69
CA GLU A 253 10.37 4.04 -31.70
C GLU A 253 10.94 5.00 -30.64
N GLY A 254 11.90 4.52 -29.85
CA GLY A 254 12.57 5.26 -28.77
C GLY A 254 11.90 5.18 -27.40
N GLU A 255 10.69 4.64 -27.28
CA GLU A 255 10.01 4.47 -25.98
C GLU A 255 10.62 3.29 -25.19
N GLU A 256 10.60 3.34 -23.85
CA GLU A 256 10.98 2.18 -23.03
C GLU A 256 9.93 1.08 -23.16
N GLY A 257 10.36 -0.15 -23.45
CA GLY A 257 9.47 -1.30 -23.61
C GLY A 257 9.50 -2.23 -22.41
N ASN A 258 8.33 -2.62 -21.90
CA ASN A 258 8.19 -3.69 -20.90
C ASN A 258 7.07 -4.69 -21.24
N THR A 259 6.53 -4.63 -22.45
CA THR A 259 5.34 -5.39 -22.84
C THR A 259 5.57 -6.21 -24.12
N PHE A 260 5.04 -7.42 -24.14
CA PHE A 260 5.06 -8.34 -25.27
C PHE A 260 3.67 -8.49 -25.87
N TYR A 261 3.59 -8.49 -27.20
CA TYR A 261 2.35 -8.50 -27.95
C TYR A 261 2.31 -9.66 -28.93
N ILE A 262 1.15 -10.31 -29.02
CA ILE A 262 0.84 -11.39 -29.98
C ILE A 262 -0.41 -10.99 -30.76
N ILE A 263 -0.36 -11.02 -32.08
CA ILE A 263 -1.48 -10.59 -32.91
C ILE A 263 -2.50 -11.73 -33.01
N ALA A 264 -3.65 -11.57 -32.36
CA ALA A 264 -4.77 -12.51 -32.43
C ALA A 264 -5.61 -12.31 -33.69
N ASN A 265 -5.75 -11.06 -34.12
CA ASN A 265 -6.48 -10.69 -35.33
C ASN A 265 -5.92 -9.40 -35.94
N GLY A 266 -5.96 -9.33 -37.27
CA GLY A 266 -5.60 -8.14 -38.02
C GLY A 266 -4.15 -8.06 -38.51
N LYS A 267 -3.77 -6.90 -39.08
CA LYS A 267 -2.45 -6.61 -39.66
C LYS A 267 -1.87 -5.30 -39.14
N ILE A 268 -0.56 -5.31 -38.93
CA ILE A 268 0.21 -4.16 -38.47
C ILE A 268 1.42 -3.93 -39.37
N LYS A 269 1.84 -2.67 -39.46
CA LYS A 269 3.04 -2.20 -40.16
C LYS A 269 4.12 -1.85 -39.14
N VAL A 270 5.33 -2.29 -39.43
CA VAL A 270 6.53 -1.95 -38.67
C VAL A 270 7.28 -0.87 -39.44
N THR A 271 7.54 0.28 -38.83
CA THR A 271 8.29 1.37 -39.47
C THR A 271 9.48 1.78 -38.62
N GLN A 272 10.59 2.16 -39.26
CA GLN A 272 11.82 2.57 -38.57
C GLN A 272 12.46 3.77 -39.27
N SER A 273 13.02 4.67 -38.46
CA SER A 273 13.73 5.85 -38.96
C SER A 273 15.15 5.48 -39.40
N THR A 274 15.58 5.90 -40.59
CA THR A 274 16.94 5.65 -41.13
C THR A 274 17.70 6.97 -41.33
N GLN A 275 19.04 6.94 -41.35
CA GLN A 275 19.85 8.17 -41.52
C GLN A 275 19.60 8.89 -42.87
N ASP A 276 19.17 8.15 -43.89
CA ASP A 276 19.06 8.63 -45.27
C ASP A 276 17.67 9.20 -45.62
N HIS A 277 16.68 9.09 -44.73
CA HIS A 277 15.31 9.53 -44.99
C HIS A 277 14.71 10.27 -43.78
N GLU A 278 14.10 11.45 -44.01
CA GLU A 278 13.43 12.24 -42.96
C GLU A 278 12.15 11.56 -42.42
N GLU A 279 11.51 10.68 -43.19
CA GLU A 279 10.32 9.95 -42.78
C GLU A 279 10.58 8.45 -42.51
N PRO A 280 10.01 7.88 -41.43
CA PRO A 280 10.15 6.46 -41.09
C PRO A 280 9.68 5.54 -42.22
N GLN A 281 10.53 4.59 -42.61
CA GLN A 281 10.24 3.66 -43.71
C GLN A 281 9.57 2.39 -43.19
N ILE A 282 8.65 1.82 -43.98
CA ILE A 282 8.02 0.53 -43.67
C ILE A 282 9.06 -0.59 -43.87
N ILE A 283 9.41 -1.27 -42.79
CA ILE A 283 10.40 -2.35 -42.80
C ILE A 283 9.75 -3.74 -42.81
N ASN A 284 8.52 -3.87 -42.27
CA ASN A 284 7.81 -5.14 -42.25
C ASN A 284 6.29 -4.97 -42.09
N THR A 285 5.53 -6.03 -42.33
CA THR A 285 4.10 -6.14 -42.02
C THR A 285 3.86 -7.47 -41.30
N LEU A 286 3.25 -7.42 -40.12
CA LEU A 286 2.96 -8.59 -39.28
C LEU A 286 1.44 -8.85 -39.23
N GLY A 287 1.03 -10.10 -39.11
CA GLY A 287 -0.37 -10.51 -39.08
C GLY A 287 -0.67 -11.54 -37.99
N LYS A 288 -1.87 -12.11 -38.03
CA LYS A 288 -2.32 -13.09 -37.05
C LYS A 288 -1.31 -14.23 -36.83
N GLY A 289 -0.95 -14.46 -35.57
CA GLY A 289 0.02 -15.47 -35.14
C GLY A 289 1.46 -14.95 -35.05
N ASP A 290 1.75 -13.78 -35.63
CA ASP A 290 3.00 -13.08 -35.41
C ASP A 290 2.99 -12.33 -34.06
N TYR A 291 4.18 -11.93 -33.62
CA TYR A 291 4.40 -11.27 -32.35
C TYR A 291 5.46 -10.18 -32.48
N PHE A 292 5.49 -9.27 -31.52
CA PHE A 292 6.47 -8.19 -31.47
C PHE A 292 6.70 -7.70 -30.05
N GLY A 293 7.85 -7.06 -29.85
CA GLY A 293 8.23 -6.51 -28.55
C GLY A 293 8.88 -7.54 -27.61
N GLU A 294 9.24 -8.71 -28.12
CA GLU A 294 9.92 -9.80 -27.41
C GLU A 294 11.32 -9.40 -26.93
N LYS A 295 12.02 -8.52 -27.65
CA LYS A 295 13.34 -7.99 -27.22
C LYS A 295 13.24 -7.26 -25.87
N ALA A 296 12.13 -6.58 -25.61
CA ALA A 296 11.88 -5.86 -24.37
C ALA A 296 11.59 -6.79 -23.17
N LEU A 297 11.31 -8.07 -23.40
CA LEU A 297 11.28 -9.09 -22.34
C LEU A 297 12.69 -9.50 -21.89
N ILE A 298 13.69 -9.35 -22.77
CA ILE A 298 15.04 -9.91 -22.63
C ILE A 298 16.05 -8.86 -22.14
N SER A 299 15.93 -7.61 -22.59
CA SER A 299 16.82 -6.49 -22.23
C SER A 299 16.04 -5.23 -21.88
N ASP A 300 16.64 -4.37 -21.06
CA ASP A 300 16.14 -3.01 -20.73
C ASP A 300 16.38 -2.03 -21.89
N ASP A 301 16.08 -2.46 -23.12
CA ASP A 301 16.31 -1.67 -24.33
C ASP A 301 15.08 -0.84 -24.72
N VAL A 302 15.33 0.33 -25.31
CA VAL A 302 14.30 1.14 -25.95
C VAL A 302 13.78 0.48 -27.22
N ARG A 303 12.52 0.73 -27.55
CA ARG A 303 11.84 0.18 -28.72
C ARG A 303 12.53 0.66 -30.00
N SER A 304 12.99 -0.26 -30.84
CA SER A 304 13.81 0.06 -32.01
C SER A 304 13.02 0.43 -33.27
N ALA A 305 11.69 0.33 -33.24
CA ALA A 305 10.80 0.59 -34.37
C ALA A 305 9.40 0.96 -33.88
N ASN A 306 8.66 1.68 -34.72
CA ASN A 306 7.24 1.94 -34.51
C ASN A 306 6.42 0.73 -34.99
N ILE A 307 5.33 0.47 -34.28
CA ILE A 307 4.31 -0.51 -34.65
C ILE A 307 3.00 0.23 -34.83
N ILE A 308 2.46 0.18 -36.05
CA ILE A 308 1.27 0.95 -36.45
C ILE A 308 0.26 -0.01 -37.06
N THR A 309 -1.00 0.06 -36.68
CA THR A 309 -2.06 -0.75 -37.28
C THR A 309 -2.41 -0.31 -38.70
N ASP A 310 -2.66 -1.26 -39.59
CA ASP A 310 -3.04 -0.96 -40.99
C ASP A 310 -4.53 -1.12 -41.27
N GLU A 311 -5.28 -1.69 -40.33
CA GLU A 311 -6.72 -1.94 -40.43
C GLU A 311 -7.43 -1.76 -39.08
N ASP A 312 -8.75 -1.63 -39.14
CA ASP A 312 -9.59 -1.45 -37.96
C ASP A 312 -9.88 -2.79 -37.27
N GLY A 313 -9.89 -2.79 -35.93
CA GLY A 313 -10.19 -3.99 -35.16
C GLY A 313 -9.05 -4.99 -35.08
N VAL A 314 -7.80 -4.51 -35.13
CA VAL A 314 -6.62 -5.31 -34.79
C VAL A 314 -6.71 -5.71 -33.33
N GLU A 315 -6.55 -7.00 -33.04
CA GLU A 315 -6.61 -7.58 -31.70
C GLU A 315 -5.22 -8.11 -31.32
N CYS A 316 -4.70 -7.64 -30.18
CA CYS A 316 -3.44 -8.12 -29.62
C CYS A 316 -3.67 -8.76 -28.25
N LEU A 317 -3.04 -9.91 -28.03
CA LEU A 317 -2.86 -10.49 -26.70
C LEU A 317 -1.58 -9.91 -26.10
N VAL A 318 -1.67 -9.42 -24.87
CA VAL A 318 -0.67 -8.55 -24.27
C VAL A 318 -0.26 -9.12 -22.92
N ILE A 319 1.04 -9.17 -22.66
CA ILE A 319 1.60 -9.56 -21.38
C ILE A 319 2.83 -8.71 -21.05
N ASP A 320 2.89 -8.19 -19.84
CA ASP A 320 4.06 -7.43 -19.37
C ASP A 320 5.20 -8.37 -18.93
N ARG A 321 6.42 -7.82 -18.89
CA ARG A 321 7.66 -8.55 -18.58
C ARG A 321 7.66 -9.15 -17.19
N GLU A 322 7.11 -8.46 -16.20
CA GLU A 322 7.11 -8.92 -14.82
C GLU A 322 6.17 -10.11 -14.68
N THR A 323 4.95 -9.99 -15.21
CA THR A 323 3.95 -11.06 -15.25
C THR A 323 4.45 -12.27 -16.04
N PHE A 324 5.09 -12.05 -17.20
CA PHE A 324 5.69 -13.12 -17.99
C PHE A 324 6.81 -13.85 -17.24
N SER A 325 7.70 -13.09 -16.56
CA SER A 325 8.83 -13.63 -15.81
C SER A 325 8.40 -14.44 -14.57
N GLN A 326 7.36 -13.99 -13.86
CA GLN A 326 6.79 -14.68 -12.70
C GLN A 326 6.10 -16.00 -13.10
N THR A 327 5.54 -16.05 -14.30
CA THR A 327 4.70 -17.15 -14.77
C THR A 327 5.47 -18.34 -15.32
N VAL A 328 6.58 -18.09 -16.03
CA VAL A 328 7.33 -19.12 -16.78
C VAL A 328 8.42 -19.82 -15.94
N GLY A 329 8.83 -19.25 -14.80
CA GLY A 329 9.93 -19.76 -13.95
C GLY A 329 11.32 -19.52 -14.58
N THR A 330 12.40 -19.69 -13.80
CA THR A 330 13.79 -19.24 -14.05
C THR A 330 14.10 -18.85 -15.50
N PHE A 331 14.19 -17.53 -15.69
CA PHE A 331 14.48 -16.78 -16.92
C PHE A 331 15.61 -17.35 -17.79
N ASP A 332 16.55 -18.11 -17.22
CA ASP A 332 17.71 -18.68 -17.92
C ASP A 332 17.36 -19.77 -18.96
N GLU A 333 16.28 -20.53 -18.78
CA GLU A 333 15.87 -21.57 -19.75
C GLU A 333 15.24 -20.97 -21.02
N LEU A 334 14.40 -19.96 -20.83
CA LEU A 334 13.76 -19.24 -21.94
C LEU A 334 14.74 -18.31 -22.66
N LYS A 335 15.67 -17.70 -21.92
CA LYS A 335 16.79 -16.92 -22.46
C LYS A 335 17.61 -17.74 -23.45
N LYS A 336 17.95 -19.01 -23.14
CA LYS A 336 18.66 -19.89 -24.10
C LYS A 336 17.90 -20.11 -25.41
N TYR A 337 16.56 -20.22 -25.36
CA TYR A 337 15.72 -20.36 -26.56
C TYR A 337 15.62 -19.06 -27.37
N LEU A 338 15.60 -17.90 -26.70
CA LEU A 338 15.47 -16.58 -27.33
C LEU A 338 16.80 -16.00 -27.82
N GLN A 339 17.92 -16.42 -27.23
CA GLN A 339 19.26 -15.88 -27.53
C GLN A 339 19.72 -16.26 -28.95
N SER A 340 19.35 -17.44 -29.46
CA SER A 340 19.58 -17.82 -30.85
C SER A 340 18.78 -16.97 -31.84
N TYR A 341 17.57 -16.56 -31.48
CA TYR A 341 16.69 -15.71 -32.29
C TYR A 341 17.14 -14.24 -32.29
N VAL A 342 17.54 -13.71 -31.12
CA VAL A 342 18.08 -12.35 -30.98
C VAL A 342 19.42 -12.17 -31.72
N GLU A 343 20.27 -13.20 -31.75
CA GLU A 343 21.52 -13.18 -32.52
C GLU A 343 21.29 -13.11 -34.05
N ILE A 344 20.19 -13.69 -34.54
CA ILE A 344 19.76 -13.59 -35.94
C ILE A 344 19.31 -12.15 -36.24
N LEU A 345 18.47 -11.56 -35.37
CA LEU A 345 18.01 -10.18 -35.52
C LEU A 345 19.16 -9.15 -35.43
N ALA A 346 20.12 -9.35 -34.53
CA ALA A 346 21.28 -8.47 -34.39
C ALA A 346 22.23 -8.50 -35.61
N ARG A 347 22.27 -9.61 -36.36
CA ARG A 347 23.02 -9.71 -37.63
C ARG A 347 22.32 -8.98 -38.76
N ASP A 348 20.99 -9.01 -38.77
CA ASP A 348 20.17 -8.29 -39.74
C ASP A 348 20.15 -6.77 -39.49
N ASP A 349 20.15 -6.34 -38.21
CA ASP A 349 20.22 -4.93 -37.83
C ASP A 349 21.58 -4.29 -38.23
N LYS A 350 22.68 -5.04 -38.16
CA LYS A 350 24.02 -4.60 -38.62
C LYS A 350 24.15 -4.46 -40.14
N LYS A 351 23.37 -5.22 -40.92
CA LYS A 351 23.37 -5.13 -42.39
C LYS A 351 22.64 -3.89 -42.92
N ARG A 352 21.83 -3.21 -42.09
CA ARG A 352 20.93 -2.13 -42.51
C ARG A 352 21.34 -0.72 -42.05
N ASN A 353 22.55 -0.54 -41.48
CA ASN A 353 23.08 0.74 -41.00
C ASN A 353 22.08 1.56 -40.15
N ALA A 354 21.36 0.90 -39.23
CA ALA A 354 20.40 1.59 -38.36
C ALA A 354 21.11 2.52 -37.36
N ASN A 355 20.57 3.73 -37.22
CA ASN A 355 21.13 4.79 -36.40
C ASN A 355 20.86 4.48 -34.91
N ARG A 356 21.85 3.93 -34.21
CA ARG A 356 21.81 3.84 -32.75
C ARG A 356 21.97 5.24 -32.16
N THR A 357 20.86 5.93 -31.92
CA THR A 357 20.84 6.92 -30.84
C THR A 357 20.81 6.11 -29.55
N THR A 358 21.99 5.76 -29.05
CA THR A 358 22.15 5.36 -27.67
C THR A 358 21.86 6.60 -26.82
N PRO A 359 20.79 6.66 -26.00
CA PRO A 359 20.97 7.28 -24.71
C PRO A 359 21.88 6.33 -23.95
N THR A 360 23.20 6.52 -24.08
CA THR A 360 24.07 6.24 -22.95
C THR A 360 23.62 7.19 -21.85
N THR A 361 22.56 6.84 -21.13
CA THR A 361 22.60 7.06 -19.70
C THR A 361 23.76 6.19 -19.24
N PRO A 362 24.87 6.79 -18.79
CA PRO A 362 25.81 6.00 -18.01
C PRO A 362 24.97 5.41 -16.88
N VAL A 363 25.06 4.10 -16.66
CA VAL A 363 24.88 3.60 -15.29
C VAL A 363 25.78 4.51 -14.47
N SER A 364 25.16 5.40 -13.70
CA SER A 364 25.82 6.57 -13.13
C SER A 364 27.19 6.17 -12.60
N HIS A 365 28.22 6.93 -12.97
CA HIS A 365 29.56 6.79 -12.41
C HIS A 365 29.51 6.71 -10.87
N ASP A 366 28.47 7.31 -10.28
CA ASP A 366 28.05 7.21 -8.88
C ASP A 366 27.82 5.78 -8.38
N MET A 367 27.16 4.87 -9.12
CA MET A 367 26.90 3.49 -8.66
C MET A 367 28.15 2.60 -8.60
N ILE A 368 29.14 2.87 -9.46
CA ILE A 368 30.44 2.17 -9.47
C ILE A 368 31.36 2.79 -8.41
N GLU A 369 31.43 4.12 -8.32
CA GLU A 369 32.17 4.81 -7.26
C GLU A 369 31.65 4.47 -5.86
N LEU A 370 30.33 4.32 -5.67
CA LEU A 370 29.74 4.01 -4.36
C LEU A 370 30.05 2.58 -3.88
N LYS A 371 30.11 1.60 -4.80
CA LYS A 371 30.53 0.22 -4.46
C LYS A 371 32.02 0.13 -4.16
N GLU A 372 32.85 0.91 -4.84
CA GLU A 372 34.28 1.00 -4.55
C GLU A 372 34.54 1.77 -3.24
N ARG A 373 33.78 2.83 -2.94
CA ARG A 373 33.88 3.64 -1.71
C ARG A 373 33.36 2.92 -0.45
N GLU A 374 32.43 1.97 -0.58
CA GLU A 374 31.99 1.06 0.49
C GLU A 374 33.13 0.16 1.02
N SER A 375 34.19 -0.04 0.24
CA SER A 375 35.35 -0.85 0.63
C SER A 375 36.31 -0.14 1.61
N ASN A 376 36.24 1.20 1.72
CA ASN A 376 37.14 2.02 2.55
C ASN A 376 36.78 2.02 4.05
N PHE A 377 35.56 1.63 4.43
CA PHE A 377 35.18 1.51 5.83
C PHE A 377 35.53 0.11 6.35
N ALA A 378 36.70 -0.02 6.96
CA ALA A 378 37.14 -1.27 7.59
C ALA A 378 36.08 -1.81 8.57
N SER A 379 35.75 -3.10 8.43
CA SER A 379 34.68 -3.77 9.18
C SER A 379 34.92 -3.85 10.70
N THR A 380 36.16 -3.60 11.13
CA THR A 380 36.63 -3.90 12.49
C THR A 380 36.69 -2.69 13.44
N ILE A 381 36.79 -1.44 12.95
CA ILE A 381 36.80 -0.23 13.80
C ILE A 381 36.20 0.98 13.04
N PRO A 382 34.86 1.12 12.95
CA PRO A 382 34.24 2.16 12.12
C PRO A 382 34.36 3.57 12.71
N PHE A 383 34.26 3.67 14.04
CA PHE A 383 34.22 4.95 14.76
C PHE A 383 35.57 5.67 14.81
N SER A 384 36.68 4.98 14.54
CA SER A 384 37.99 5.66 14.45
C SER A 384 38.08 6.53 13.21
N CYS A 385 37.26 6.27 12.19
CA CYS A 385 37.26 6.97 10.90
C CYS A 385 36.12 8.00 10.77
N LEU A 386 35.26 8.12 11.78
CA LEU A 386 34.14 9.05 11.79
C LEU A 386 34.34 10.12 12.88
N GLU A 387 34.11 11.37 12.52
CA GLU A 387 34.08 12.51 13.43
C GLU A 387 32.64 12.99 13.61
N VAL A 388 32.18 13.09 14.86
CA VAL A 388 30.84 13.61 15.17
C VAL A 388 30.86 15.14 15.07
N ILE A 389 30.04 15.69 14.19
CA ILE A 389 29.89 17.14 14.01
C ILE A 389 28.81 17.67 14.94
N ALA A 390 27.61 17.09 14.89
CA ALA A 390 26.43 17.61 15.59
C ALA A 390 25.41 16.50 15.86
N THR A 391 24.47 16.75 16.77
CA THR A 391 23.26 15.90 16.91
C THR A 391 22.17 16.47 16.01
N LEU A 392 21.67 15.66 15.07
CA LEU A 392 20.58 16.03 14.16
C LEU A 392 19.21 15.85 14.81
N GLY A 393 19.07 14.85 15.69
CA GLY A 393 17.80 14.58 16.36
C GLY A 393 17.94 13.59 17.51
N VAL A 394 16.99 13.66 18.45
CA VAL A 394 16.88 12.73 19.59
C VAL A 394 15.45 12.21 19.61
N GLY A 395 15.30 10.89 19.48
CA GLY A 395 14.00 10.20 19.48
C GLY A 395 13.92 9.14 20.58
N GLY A 396 12.75 8.51 20.72
CA GLY A 396 12.53 7.47 21.75
C GLY A 396 13.53 6.31 21.68
N PHE A 397 13.93 5.92 20.46
CA PHE A 397 14.84 4.79 20.22
C PHE A 397 16.33 5.14 20.39
N GLY A 398 16.69 6.43 20.40
CA GLY A 398 18.08 6.84 20.40
C GLY A 398 18.32 8.25 19.84
N ARG A 399 19.48 8.47 19.24
CA ARG A 399 19.85 9.77 18.66
C ARG A 399 20.43 9.61 17.27
N VAL A 400 20.33 10.65 16.45
CA VAL A 400 20.94 10.73 15.12
C VAL A 400 22.04 11.78 15.17
N GLU A 401 23.25 11.39 14.81
CA GLU A 401 24.43 12.25 14.80
C GLU A 401 24.82 12.55 13.35
N LEU A 402 25.10 13.82 13.04
CA LEU A 402 25.81 14.19 11.82
C LEU A 402 27.27 13.83 12.01
N VAL A 403 27.79 12.97 11.15
CA VAL A 403 29.18 12.51 11.20
C VAL A 403 29.89 12.79 9.88
N LYS A 404 31.20 12.93 9.93
CA LYS A 404 32.06 13.17 8.77
C LYS A 404 33.14 12.09 8.69
N ALA A 405 33.41 11.59 7.50
CA ALA A 405 34.56 10.71 7.31
C ALA A 405 35.87 11.50 7.48
N LYS A 406 36.80 10.99 8.29
CA LYS A 406 38.08 11.66 8.53
C LYS A 406 38.84 11.79 7.21
N ASN A 407 39.34 13.00 6.94
CA ASN A 407 40.05 13.38 5.71
C ASN A 407 39.19 13.50 4.44
N GLU A 408 37.87 13.38 4.54
CA GLU A 408 36.93 13.58 3.43
C GLU A 408 35.95 14.68 3.77
N ASN A 409 35.36 15.37 2.79
CA ASN A 409 34.34 16.40 3.04
C ASN A 409 32.91 15.84 3.11
N GLU A 410 32.75 14.53 3.00
CA GLU A 410 31.45 13.88 2.96
C GLU A 410 30.86 13.69 4.37
N THR A 411 29.57 14.00 4.49
CA THR A 411 28.82 13.93 5.75
C THR A 411 27.71 12.89 5.67
N PHE A 412 27.47 12.21 6.78
CA PHE A 412 26.50 11.14 6.92
C PHE A 412 25.64 11.35 8.16
N ALA A 413 24.46 10.73 8.19
CA ALA A 413 23.64 10.64 9.38
C ALA A 413 23.86 9.27 10.05
N LEU A 414 24.34 9.26 11.28
CA LEU A 414 24.55 8.06 12.09
C LEU A 414 23.42 7.91 13.10
N LYS A 415 22.47 7.00 12.83
CA LYS A 415 21.38 6.65 13.75
C LYS A 415 21.91 5.68 14.81
N CYS A 416 21.95 6.12 16.07
CA CYS A 416 22.49 5.41 17.22
C CYS A 416 21.34 4.88 18.10
N ILE A 417 21.10 3.57 18.11
CA ILE A 417 19.95 2.92 18.76
C ILE A 417 20.41 2.08 19.95
N LYS A 418 19.83 2.29 21.13
CA LYS A 418 20.21 1.55 22.36
C LYS A 418 19.70 0.11 22.31
N LYS A 419 20.59 -0.88 22.43
CA LYS A 419 20.22 -2.31 22.45
C LYS A 419 19.23 -2.66 23.54
N ARG A 420 19.45 -2.13 24.75
CA ARG A 420 18.53 -2.32 25.88
C ARG A 420 17.10 -1.87 25.54
N HIS A 421 16.96 -0.70 24.91
CA HIS A 421 15.64 -0.19 24.50
C HIS A 421 14.96 -1.06 23.43
N ILE A 422 15.73 -1.65 22.51
CA ILE A 422 15.19 -2.57 21.50
C ILE A 422 14.59 -3.81 22.19
N VAL A 423 15.33 -4.42 23.12
CA VAL A 423 14.92 -5.65 23.83
C VAL A 423 13.76 -5.37 24.78
N ASP A 424 13.84 -4.31 25.57
CA ASP A 424 12.81 -3.94 26.55
C ASP A 424 11.44 -3.73 25.86
N ASN A 425 11.43 -3.25 24.62
CA ASN A 425 10.22 -2.99 23.84
C ASN A 425 9.89 -4.08 22.79
N ARG A 426 10.66 -5.17 22.74
CA ARG A 426 10.50 -6.28 21.76
C ARG A 426 10.49 -5.82 20.29
N GLN A 427 11.42 -4.92 19.93
CA GLN A 427 11.48 -4.28 18.60
C GLN A 427 12.60 -4.86 17.71
N GLU A 428 13.19 -6.00 18.09
CA GLU A 428 14.32 -6.61 17.39
C GLU A 428 13.97 -6.88 15.92
N GLU A 429 12.81 -7.48 15.66
CA GLU A 429 12.36 -7.79 14.29
C GLU A 429 12.14 -6.53 13.45
N HIS A 430 11.65 -5.44 14.05
CA HIS A 430 11.49 -4.17 13.35
C HIS A 430 12.84 -3.58 12.95
N ILE A 431 13.85 -3.64 13.83
CA ILE A 431 15.21 -3.18 13.52
C ILE A 431 15.85 -4.02 12.41
N TYR A 432 15.66 -5.35 12.43
CA TYR A 432 16.15 -6.21 11.35
C TYR A 432 15.41 -5.96 10.02
N SER A 433 14.10 -5.73 10.07
CA SER A 433 13.29 -5.41 8.90
C SER A 433 13.68 -4.07 8.29
N GLU A 434 13.80 -3.01 9.11
CA GLU A 434 14.25 -1.67 8.71
C GLU A 434 15.62 -1.75 8.03
N ARG A 435 16.59 -2.43 8.67
CA ARG A 435 17.93 -2.65 8.10
C ARG A 435 17.85 -3.35 6.74
N ARG A 436 17.06 -4.42 6.64
CA ARG A 436 16.98 -5.21 5.41
C ARG A 436 16.36 -4.39 4.28
N ILE A 437 15.25 -3.70 4.55
CA ILE A 437 14.56 -2.87 3.55
C ILE A 437 15.48 -1.75 3.08
N LEU A 438 16.10 -0.99 3.98
CA LEU A 438 16.96 0.13 3.61
C LEU A 438 18.22 -0.28 2.83
N LEU A 439 18.77 -1.48 3.03
CA LEU A 439 19.86 -2.01 2.20
C LEU A 439 19.38 -2.46 0.81
N GLU A 440 18.13 -2.89 0.69
CA GLU A 440 17.53 -3.35 -0.57
C GLU A 440 17.02 -2.18 -1.43
N THR A 441 16.72 -1.01 -0.84
CA THR A 441 16.17 0.16 -1.54
C THR A 441 17.25 1.05 -2.15
N ASN A 442 17.04 1.45 -3.41
CA ASN A 442 17.88 2.39 -4.14
C ASN A 442 16.99 3.32 -4.99
N SER A 443 16.55 4.44 -4.38
CA SER A 443 15.72 5.45 -5.03
C SER A 443 16.17 6.85 -4.61
N PRO A 444 16.17 7.85 -5.51
CA PRO A 444 16.53 9.22 -5.14
C PRO A 444 15.57 9.84 -4.12
N PHE A 445 14.36 9.31 -3.97
CA PHE A 445 13.32 9.79 -3.05
C PHE A 445 13.24 8.99 -1.74
N ILE A 446 14.22 8.13 -1.47
CA ILE A 446 14.32 7.34 -0.24
C ILE A 446 15.73 7.57 0.33
N VAL A 447 15.84 7.69 1.65
CA VAL A 447 17.13 7.81 2.30
C VAL A 447 17.98 6.57 2.05
N LYS A 448 19.20 6.76 1.56
CA LYS A 448 20.12 5.64 1.35
C LYS A 448 20.72 5.18 2.67
N MET A 449 20.79 3.87 2.90
CA MET A 449 21.62 3.30 3.95
C MET A 449 22.88 2.69 3.35
N TYR A 450 24.03 3.10 3.87
CA TYR A 450 25.34 2.64 3.42
C TYR A 450 25.78 1.39 4.18
N ARG A 451 25.66 1.42 5.51
CA ARG A 451 26.18 0.35 6.36
C ARG A 451 25.55 0.36 7.75
N THR A 452 25.71 -0.74 8.47
CA THR A 452 25.36 -0.85 9.90
C THR A 452 26.56 -1.26 10.74
N PHE A 453 26.63 -0.75 11.96
CA PHE A 453 27.64 -1.13 12.97
C PHE A 453 26.97 -1.58 14.27
N LYS A 454 27.73 -2.21 15.16
CA LYS A 454 27.25 -2.56 16.50
C LYS A 454 28.40 -2.59 17.50
N ASP A 455 28.11 -2.27 18.75
CA ASP A 455 28.99 -2.50 19.89
C ASP A 455 28.22 -3.20 21.02
N ASN A 456 28.75 -3.24 22.25
CA ASN A 456 28.08 -3.90 23.38
C ASN A 456 26.79 -3.19 23.85
N LYS A 457 26.58 -1.92 23.52
CA LYS A 457 25.48 -1.07 24.01
C LYS A 457 24.52 -0.62 22.90
N TYR A 458 24.99 -0.45 21.68
CA TYR A 458 24.26 0.20 20.59
C TYR A 458 24.30 -0.59 19.28
N VAL A 459 23.28 -0.35 18.44
CA VAL A 459 23.26 -0.65 17.01
C VAL A 459 23.28 0.68 16.27
N TYR A 460 24.03 0.74 15.18
CA TYR A 460 24.24 1.95 14.40
C TYR A 460 23.84 1.74 12.96
N MET A 461 23.16 2.71 12.35
CA MET A 461 22.86 2.74 10.92
C MET A 461 23.46 4.02 10.32
N LEU A 462 24.35 3.85 9.34
CA LEU A 462 24.99 4.93 8.60
C LEU A 462 24.15 5.23 7.36
N LEU A 463 23.53 6.41 7.36
CA LEU A 463 22.53 6.86 6.41
C LEU A 463 23.01 8.10 5.65
N GLU A 464 22.39 8.37 4.52
CA GLU A 464 22.51 9.64 3.79
C GLU A 464 22.10 10.83 4.67
N ALA A 465 22.92 11.88 4.67
CA ALA A 465 22.63 13.11 5.40
C ALA A 465 21.69 14.01 4.59
N CYS A 466 20.43 14.12 5.01
CA CYS A 466 19.47 15.05 4.41
C CYS A 466 19.55 16.42 5.11
N LEU A 467 20.35 17.34 4.54
CA LEU A 467 20.69 18.62 5.18
C LEU A 467 19.67 19.75 4.94
N GLY A 468 18.61 19.52 4.17
CA GLY A 468 17.58 20.52 3.88
C GLY A 468 16.54 20.68 4.99
N GLY A 469 16.57 19.83 6.03
CA GLY A 469 15.65 19.85 7.16
C GLY A 469 14.36 19.05 6.93
N GLU A 470 13.48 19.05 7.93
CA GLU A 470 12.23 18.28 7.94
C GLU A 470 11.08 19.08 7.31
N ILE A 471 10.21 18.42 6.54
CA ILE A 471 8.99 19.05 6.02
C ILE A 471 8.07 19.50 7.16
N TRP A 472 8.02 18.75 8.27
CA TRP A 472 7.24 19.12 9.45
C TRP A 472 7.58 20.51 9.98
N SER A 473 8.86 20.77 10.25
CA SER A 473 9.34 22.06 10.76
C SER A 473 8.99 23.19 9.77
N LEU A 474 9.20 22.95 8.47
CA LEU A 474 8.82 23.88 7.42
C LEU A 474 7.33 24.19 7.37
N LEU A 475 6.50 23.17 7.52
CA LEU A 475 5.05 23.30 7.48
C LEU A 475 4.55 24.14 8.65
N ARG A 476 5.11 23.90 9.85
CA ARG A 476 4.80 24.66 11.07
C ARG A 476 5.18 26.12 10.93
N ASP A 477 6.39 26.42 10.45
CA ASP A 477 6.87 27.79 10.26
C ASP A 477 6.00 28.58 9.26
N ARG A 478 5.55 27.92 8.19
CA ARG A 478 4.70 28.54 7.17
C ARG A 478 3.21 28.48 7.49
N GLY A 479 2.81 27.75 8.52
CA GLY A 479 1.43 27.36 8.82
C GLY A 479 0.85 26.35 7.82
N SER A 480 1.01 26.57 6.51
CA SER A 480 0.58 25.64 5.46
C SER A 480 1.26 25.96 4.13
N PHE A 481 1.31 25.00 3.21
CA PHE A 481 1.88 25.20 1.88
C PHE A 481 0.83 25.70 0.88
N ASP A 482 1.34 26.27 -0.21
CA ASP A 482 0.56 26.53 -1.41
C ASP A 482 0.45 25.25 -2.27
N GLU A 483 -0.48 25.23 -3.22
CA GLU A 483 -0.70 24.03 -4.05
C GLU A 483 0.53 23.63 -4.87
N TYR A 484 1.38 24.58 -5.29
CA TYR A 484 2.58 24.27 -6.05
C TYR A 484 3.61 23.51 -5.20
N THR A 485 3.93 24.02 -4.00
CA THR A 485 4.85 23.35 -3.07
C THR A 485 4.29 22.02 -2.61
N ALA A 486 3.00 21.95 -2.25
CA ALA A 486 2.36 20.70 -1.84
C ALA A 486 2.41 19.64 -2.96
N LYS A 487 2.15 20.04 -4.21
CA LYS A 487 2.22 19.15 -5.38
C LYS A 487 3.63 18.63 -5.63
N PHE A 488 4.66 19.45 -5.43
CA PHE A 488 6.06 19.02 -5.51
C PHE A 488 6.40 17.96 -4.46
N CYS A 489 6.06 18.20 -3.19
CA CYS A 489 6.27 17.24 -2.11
C CYS A 489 5.56 15.92 -2.38
N VAL A 490 4.28 15.98 -2.75
CA VAL A 490 3.47 14.81 -3.04
C VAL A 490 3.98 14.08 -4.28
N GLY A 491 4.53 14.79 -5.28
CA GLY A 491 5.21 14.20 -6.42
C GLY A 491 6.40 13.33 -6.00
N CYS A 492 7.28 13.85 -5.13
CA CYS A 492 8.40 13.09 -4.57
C CYS A 492 7.94 11.84 -3.81
N VAL A 493 6.93 11.98 -2.94
CA VAL A 493 6.37 10.85 -2.17
C VAL A 493 5.72 9.81 -3.09
N THR A 494 5.03 10.26 -4.15
CA THR A 494 4.41 9.36 -5.14
C THR A 494 5.48 8.55 -5.88
N GLU A 495 6.61 9.15 -6.27
CA GLU A 495 7.73 8.41 -6.88
C GLU A 495 8.40 7.45 -5.88
N ALA A 496 8.49 7.83 -4.61
CA ALA A 496 8.99 6.92 -3.56
C ALA A 496 8.06 5.71 -3.36
N PHE A 497 6.74 5.93 -3.34
CA PHE A 497 5.75 4.86 -3.24
C PHE A 497 5.73 3.97 -4.47
N ASP A 498 5.84 4.53 -5.67
CA ASP A 498 5.97 3.75 -6.91
C ASP A 498 7.12 2.74 -6.78
N TYR A 499 8.29 3.23 -6.37
CA TYR A 499 9.45 2.38 -6.13
C TYR A 499 9.21 1.31 -5.06
N LEU A 500 8.68 1.69 -3.89
CA LEU A 500 8.47 0.75 -2.79
C LEU A 500 7.44 -0.33 -3.12
N HIS A 501 6.31 0.08 -3.72
CA HIS A 501 5.19 -0.80 -4.01
C HIS A 501 5.54 -1.80 -5.12
N ASN A 502 6.29 -1.39 -6.14
CA ASN A 502 6.84 -2.30 -7.16
C ASN A 502 7.85 -3.31 -6.57
N ASN A 503 8.46 -2.99 -5.42
CA ASN A 503 9.31 -3.92 -4.67
C ASN A 503 8.54 -4.73 -3.60
N GLY A 504 7.21 -4.62 -3.56
CA GLY A 504 6.35 -5.28 -2.58
C GLY A 504 6.54 -4.75 -1.16
N ILE A 505 6.99 -3.51 -0.99
CA ILE A 505 7.26 -2.90 0.32
C ILE A 505 6.13 -1.92 0.66
N ILE A 506 5.48 -2.14 1.80
CA ILE A 506 4.53 -1.21 2.42
C ILE A 506 5.27 -0.30 3.40
N TYR A 507 4.99 1.00 3.42
CA TYR A 507 5.72 1.98 4.24
C TYR A 507 5.09 2.23 5.61
N ARG A 508 3.77 2.49 5.66
CA ARG A 508 2.89 2.57 6.86
C ARG A 508 3.09 3.72 7.85
N ASP A 509 4.06 4.62 7.65
CA ASP A 509 4.25 5.78 8.55
C ASP A 509 4.56 7.07 7.79
N LEU A 510 3.78 7.32 6.74
CA LEU A 510 3.84 8.61 6.05
C LEU A 510 3.27 9.71 6.94
N LYS A 511 4.07 10.74 7.17
CA LYS A 511 3.76 11.99 7.88
C LYS A 511 4.88 13.00 7.63
N PRO A 512 4.66 14.32 7.81
CA PRO A 512 5.67 15.33 7.48
C PRO A 512 6.98 15.19 8.26
N GLU A 513 6.97 14.57 9.44
CA GLU A 513 8.15 14.30 10.27
C GLU A 513 9.08 13.28 9.62
N ASN A 514 8.53 12.35 8.83
CA ASN A 514 9.30 11.33 8.12
C ASN A 514 9.65 11.74 6.68
N LEU A 515 9.52 13.03 6.35
CA LEU A 515 9.89 13.62 5.07
C LEU A 515 11.05 14.60 5.30
N MET A 516 12.24 14.24 4.83
CA MET A 516 13.41 15.12 4.90
C MET A 516 13.79 15.68 3.53
N LEU A 517 14.35 16.88 3.53
CA LEU A 517 14.85 17.55 2.34
C LEU A 517 16.35 17.26 2.16
N ASP A 518 16.76 16.95 0.94
CA ASP A 518 18.17 16.98 0.57
C ASP A 518 18.66 18.41 0.26
N THR A 519 19.92 18.54 -0.13
CA THR A 519 20.57 19.83 -0.42
C THR A 519 19.97 20.56 -1.63
N ASP A 520 19.27 19.86 -2.52
CA ASP A 520 18.57 20.46 -3.65
C ASP A 520 17.09 20.76 -3.34
N GLY A 521 16.64 20.45 -2.12
CA GLY A 521 15.26 20.63 -1.70
C GLY A 521 14.32 19.54 -2.23
N TYR A 522 14.82 18.37 -2.60
CA TYR A 522 13.98 17.23 -2.95
C TYR A 522 13.60 16.45 -1.68
N VAL A 523 12.36 15.95 -1.64
CA VAL A 523 11.87 15.19 -0.49
C VAL A 523 12.31 13.74 -0.58
N LYS A 524 12.83 13.22 0.54
CA LYS A 524 13.19 11.83 0.76
C LYS A 524 12.38 11.26 1.91
N LEU A 525 11.86 10.04 1.72
CA LEU A 525 11.30 9.25 2.82
C LEU A 525 12.42 8.80 3.74
N VAL A 526 12.25 9.06 5.04
CA VAL A 526 13.12 8.56 6.11
C VAL A 526 12.34 7.64 7.04
N ASP A 527 13.03 6.98 7.97
CA ASP A 527 12.46 6.09 9.00
C ASP A 527 11.58 4.93 8.45
N PHE A 528 12.19 3.75 8.36
CA PHE A 528 11.54 2.54 7.83
C PHE A 528 11.17 1.56 8.93
N GLY A 529 11.07 2.02 10.19
CA GLY A 529 10.75 1.17 11.34
C GLY A 529 9.42 0.43 11.24
N PHE A 530 8.44 1.02 10.53
CA PHE A 530 7.16 0.38 10.24
C PHE A 530 7.07 -0.21 8.83
N ALA A 531 8.10 -0.10 8.00
CA ALA A 531 8.05 -0.66 6.67
C ALA A 531 8.10 -2.20 6.70
N LYS A 532 7.45 -2.84 5.73
CA LYS A 532 7.40 -4.31 5.65
C LYS A 532 7.37 -4.79 4.20
N LYS A 533 8.09 -5.87 3.92
CA LYS A 533 8.00 -6.54 2.62
C LYS A 533 6.85 -7.55 2.66
N LEU A 534 5.92 -7.44 1.73
CA LEU A 534 4.77 -8.33 1.54
C LEU A 534 5.02 -9.20 0.32
N LYS A 535 4.59 -10.47 0.39
CA LYS A 535 4.51 -11.32 -0.80
C LYS A 535 3.27 -10.96 -1.61
N CYS A 536 3.25 -11.29 -2.90
CA CYS A 536 2.07 -11.09 -3.75
C CYS A 536 0.83 -11.73 -3.10
N GLY A 537 -0.26 -10.96 -3.02
CA GLY A 537 -1.53 -11.37 -2.38
C GLY A 537 -1.50 -11.45 -0.85
N GLN A 538 -0.36 -11.21 -0.19
CA GLN A 538 -0.24 -11.28 1.27
C GLN A 538 -0.73 -9.99 1.93
N LYS A 539 -1.42 -10.15 3.06
CA LYS A 539 -1.79 -9.05 3.97
C LYS A 539 -0.97 -9.11 5.26
N THR A 540 -0.94 -7.99 5.98
CA THR A 540 -0.42 -7.93 7.35
C THR A 540 -1.48 -7.36 8.30
N TRP A 541 -1.35 -7.65 9.59
CA TRP A 541 -2.33 -7.31 10.64
C TRP A 541 -1.72 -6.48 11.77
N THR A 542 -0.44 -6.11 11.66
CA THR A 542 0.23 -5.30 12.69
C THR A 542 -0.41 -3.91 12.75
N PHE A 543 -1.07 -3.60 13.86
CA PHE A 543 -1.55 -2.26 14.14
C PHE A 543 -0.35 -1.33 14.41
N CYS A 544 -0.09 -0.40 13.50
CA CYS A 544 1.05 0.53 13.58
C CYS A 544 0.75 1.79 12.75
N GLY A 545 1.66 2.77 12.84
CA GLY A 545 1.50 4.08 12.21
C GLY A 545 1.01 5.14 13.19
N THR A 546 1.05 6.38 12.73
CA THR A 546 0.66 7.56 13.51
C THR A 546 -0.87 7.74 13.46
N PRO A 547 -1.59 7.87 14.59
CA PRO A 547 -3.05 7.74 14.66
C PRO A 547 -3.85 8.51 13.61
N GLU A 548 -3.46 9.75 13.31
CA GLU A 548 -4.11 10.65 12.35
C GLU A 548 -3.98 10.16 10.89
N TYR A 549 -2.99 9.31 10.62
CA TYR A 549 -2.63 8.78 9.31
C TYR A 549 -3.06 7.32 9.09
N VAL A 550 -3.52 6.64 10.14
CA VAL A 550 -3.90 5.21 10.06
C VAL A 550 -5.14 5.02 9.19
N ALA A 551 -5.08 4.07 8.26
CA ALA A 551 -6.20 3.70 7.40
C ALA A 551 -7.30 2.91 8.16
N PRO A 552 -8.59 3.02 7.77
CA PRO A 552 -9.70 2.40 8.49
C PRO A 552 -9.60 0.87 8.59
N GLU A 553 -9.03 0.20 7.58
CA GLU A 553 -8.81 -1.25 7.59
C GLU A 553 -7.78 -1.72 8.62
N ILE A 554 -6.84 -0.86 9.02
CA ILE A 554 -5.89 -1.12 10.11
C ILE A 554 -6.64 -1.04 11.45
N ILE A 555 -7.46 -0.01 11.64
CA ILE A 555 -8.28 0.20 12.84
C ILE A 555 -9.24 -0.97 13.06
N LEU A 556 -9.89 -1.42 11.99
CA LEU A 556 -10.83 -2.53 12.01
C LEU A 556 -10.16 -3.91 12.00
N ASN A 557 -8.81 -3.96 11.98
CA ASN A 557 -8.03 -5.19 11.94
C ASN A 557 -8.45 -6.18 10.82
N LYS A 558 -8.81 -5.66 9.64
CA LYS A 558 -9.29 -6.47 8.49
C LYS A 558 -8.16 -7.06 7.65
N GLY A 559 -6.91 -6.84 8.07
CA GLY A 559 -5.72 -7.10 7.28
C GLY A 559 -5.53 -6.04 6.19
N HIS A 560 -4.29 -5.58 6.01
CA HIS A 560 -3.95 -4.49 5.10
C HIS A 560 -2.76 -4.81 4.19
N GLY A 561 -2.66 -4.07 3.10
CA GLY A 561 -1.61 -4.15 2.08
C GLY A 561 -1.20 -2.75 1.62
N LEU A 562 -0.55 -2.65 0.45
CA LEU A 562 0.07 -1.42 -0.09
C LEU A 562 -0.87 -0.20 -0.12
N SER A 563 -2.18 -0.43 -0.25
CA SER A 563 -3.19 0.60 -0.35
C SER A 563 -3.28 1.55 0.86
N VAL A 564 -2.81 1.17 2.05
CA VAL A 564 -2.82 2.07 3.23
C VAL A 564 -1.88 3.26 3.04
N ASP A 565 -0.84 3.12 2.23
CA ASP A 565 0.08 4.21 1.92
C ASP A 565 -0.62 5.26 1.04
N PHE A 566 -1.55 4.86 0.18
CA PHE A 566 -2.38 5.81 -0.57
C PHE A 566 -3.40 6.54 0.32
N TRP A 567 -3.89 5.90 1.37
CA TRP A 567 -4.72 6.58 2.38
C TRP A 567 -3.92 7.68 3.06
N SER A 568 -2.74 7.34 3.59
CA SER A 568 -1.86 8.30 4.26
C SER A 568 -1.38 9.40 3.32
N LEU A 569 -1.23 9.12 2.01
CA LEU A 569 -0.97 10.16 1.00
C LEU A 569 -2.10 11.20 0.93
N GLY A 570 -3.36 10.75 1.01
CA GLY A 570 -4.51 11.65 1.06
C GLY A 570 -4.51 12.54 2.32
N ILE A 571 -4.18 11.95 3.47
CA ILE A 571 -4.00 12.70 4.73
C ILE A 571 -2.88 13.73 4.61
N LEU A 572 -1.73 13.34 4.05
CA LEU A 572 -0.59 14.24 3.82
C LEU A 572 -0.97 15.42 2.93
N ILE A 573 -1.68 15.19 1.82
CA ILE A 573 -2.10 16.29 0.93
C ILE A 573 -2.98 17.29 1.69
N PHE A 574 -3.93 16.80 2.49
CA PHE A 574 -4.79 17.67 3.31
C PHE A 574 -3.94 18.48 4.30
N GLU A 575 -3.03 17.84 5.02
CA GLU A 575 -2.19 18.48 6.02
C GLU A 575 -1.23 19.50 5.40
N LEU A 576 -0.57 19.20 4.28
CA LEU A 576 0.29 20.15 3.59
C LEU A 576 -0.48 21.42 3.18
N LEU A 577 -1.74 21.29 2.77
CA LEU A 577 -2.56 22.42 2.32
C LEU A 577 -3.20 23.22 3.47
N THR A 578 -3.36 22.64 4.65
CA THR A 578 -4.13 23.25 5.75
C THR A 578 -3.33 23.45 7.04
N GLY A 579 -2.19 22.80 7.19
CA GLY A 579 -1.34 22.82 8.38
C GLY A 579 -1.69 21.80 9.45
N SER A 580 -2.74 21.01 9.26
CA SER A 580 -3.18 20.00 10.22
C SER A 580 -3.88 18.84 9.51
N PRO A 581 -3.82 17.61 10.03
CA PRO A 581 -4.52 16.48 9.42
C PRO A 581 -6.05 16.67 9.49
N PRO A 582 -6.83 16.03 8.61
CA PRO A 582 -8.28 16.18 8.58
C PRO A 582 -8.94 15.60 9.83
N PHE A 583 -8.44 14.46 10.32
CA PHE A 583 -8.97 13.77 11.50
C PHE A 583 -8.18 14.18 12.75
N THR A 584 -8.78 15.05 13.56
CA THR A 584 -8.21 15.49 14.85
C THR A 584 -9.17 15.19 16.00
N GLY A 585 -8.64 15.02 17.20
CA GLY A 585 -9.43 14.71 18.40
C GLY A 585 -8.59 14.88 19.67
N SER A 586 -9.26 14.94 20.82
CA SER A 586 -8.57 15.04 22.13
C SER A 586 -7.83 13.76 22.52
N ASP A 587 -8.20 12.63 21.93
CA ASP A 587 -7.57 11.35 22.12
C ASP A 587 -7.65 10.48 20.84
N GLN A 588 -6.90 9.39 20.83
CA GLN A 588 -6.79 8.48 19.69
C GLN A 588 -8.12 7.82 19.33
N MET A 589 -8.98 7.50 20.30
CA MET A 589 -10.26 6.83 20.03
C MET A 589 -11.22 7.75 19.29
N ILE A 590 -11.20 9.05 19.59
CA ILE A 590 -11.97 10.06 18.85
C ILE A 590 -11.44 10.18 17.41
N ILE A 591 -10.12 10.23 17.22
CA ILE A 591 -9.48 10.25 15.89
C ILE A 591 -9.94 9.03 15.08
N TYR A 592 -9.82 7.83 15.66
CA TYR A 592 -10.27 6.59 15.02
C TYR A 592 -11.77 6.61 14.69
N THR A 593 -12.60 7.16 15.56
CA THR A 593 -14.05 7.31 15.31
C THR A 593 -14.31 8.19 14.08
N PHE A 594 -13.56 9.29 13.92
CA PHE A 594 -13.70 10.14 12.74
C PHE A 594 -13.17 9.47 11.46
N ILE A 595 -12.03 8.76 11.54
CA ILE A 595 -11.51 7.97 10.42
C ILE A 595 -12.56 6.96 9.93
N LEU A 596 -13.22 6.26 10.86
CA LEU A 596 -14.27 5.27 10.56
C LEU A 596 -15.58 5.89 10.05
N LYS A 597 -15.85 7.17 10.33
CA LYS A 597 -16.96 7.91 9.68
C LYS A 597 -16.63 8.28 8.24
N GLY A 598 -15.34 8.39 7.91
CA GLY A 598 -14.84 8.60 6.56
C GLY A 598 -14.71 10.07 6.17
N ILE A 599 -13.84 10.32 5.18
CA ILE A 599 -13.49 11.66 4.70
C ILE A 599 -14.69 12.41 4.10
N GLU A 600 -15.71 11.69 3.61
CA GLU A 600 -16.93 12.25 3.01
C GLU A 600 -17.81 12.98 4.04
N LYS A 601 -17.61 12.73 5.33
CA LYS A 601 -18.32 13.43 6.41
C LYS A 601 -17.60 14.70 6.89
N MET A 602 -16.46 15.04 6.27
CA MET A 602 -15.70 16.22 6.64
C MET A 602 -15.92 17.39 5.67
N ASP A 603 -16.10 18.57 6.24
CA ASP A 603 -16.15 19.82 5.50
C ASP A 603 -14.73 20.29 5.19
N PHE A 604 -14.40 20.38 3.90
CA PHE A 604 -13.08 20.80 3.48
C PHE A 604 -12.97 22.33 3.59
N PRO A 605 -11.89 22.88 4.19
CA PRO A 605 -11.66 24.31 4.21
C PRO A 605 -11.62 24.88 2.79
N LYS A 606 -12.09 26.12 2.60
CA LYS A 606 -12.11 26.81 1.28
C LYS A 606 -10.73 26.89 0.62
N LYS A 607 -9.66 26.79 1.41
CA LYS A 607 -8.28 26.74 0.92
C LYS A 607 -8.00 25.50 0.06
N ILE A 608 -8.67 24.38 0.30
CA ILE A 608 -8.58 23.20 -0.55
C ILE A 608 -9.50 23.38 -1.75
N THR A 609 -8.92 23.65 -2.92
CA THR A 609 -9.69 23.80 -4.16
C THR A 609 -10.28 22.46 -4.63
N LYS A 610 -11.16 22.50 -5.64
CA LYS A 610 -11.91 21.32 -6.10
C LYS A 610 -11.02 20.15 -6.53
N ARG A 611 -9.86 20.41 -7.15
CA ARG A 611 -8.96 19.39 -7.69
C ARG A 611 -8.19 18.60 -6.62
N PRO A 612 -7.46 19.23 -5.68
CA PRO A 612 -6.88 18.52 -4.55
C PRO A 612 -7.96 17.88 -3.68
N GLY A 613 -9.12 18.54 -3.49
CA GLY A 613 -10.24 17.97 -2.74
C GLY A 613 -10.77 16.67 -3.34
N ASP A 614 -10.92 16.59 -4.66
CA ASP A 614 -11.29 15.36 -5.38
C ASP A 614 -10.22 14.26 -5.22
N LEU A 615 -8.93 14.61 -5.30
CA LEU A 615 -7.84 13.66 -5.10
C LEU A 615 -7.85 13.06 -3.69
N ILE A 616 -7.95 13.91 -2.66
CA ILE A 616 -7.99 13.48 -1.25
C ILE A 616 -9.16 12.51 -1.04
N ARG A 617 -10.37 12.81 -1.54
CA ARG A 617 -11.52 11.90 -1.39
C ARG A 617 -11.29 10.54 -2.03
N LYS A 618 -10.67 10.51 -3.22
CA LYS A 618 -10.36 9.26 -3.93
C LYS A 618 -9.24 8.44 -3.27
N LEU A 619 -8.27 9.11 -2.66
CA LEU A 619 -7.20 8.49 -1.86
C LEU A 619 -7.71 8.02 -0.48
N CYS A 620 -8.68 8.72 0.11
CA CYS A 620 -9.25 8.39 1.40
C CYS A 620 -10.60 7.65 1.28
N ARG A 621 -10.76 6.81 0.26
CA ARG A 621 -11.87 5.84 0.19
C ARG A 621 -11.73 4.81 1.32
N GLN A 622 -12.84 4.55 2.01
CA GLN A 622 -12.87 3.58 3.11
C GLN A 622 -12.61 2.15 2.64
N ASN A 623 -13.20 1.78 1.51
CA ASN A 623 -12.91 0.51 0.86
C ASN A 623 -11.55 0.60 0.15
N PRO A 624 -10.55 -0.21 0.53
CA PRO A 624 -9.23 -0.14 -0.09
C PRO A 624 -9.23 -0.45 -1.59
N SER A 625 -10.17 -1.28 -2.08
CA SER A 625 -10.28 -1.64 -3.50
C SER A 625 -10.80 -0.52 -4.40
N GLU A 626 -11.40 0.51 -3.82
CA GLU A 626 -11.89 1.70 -4.54
C GLU A 626 -10.90 2.87 -4.48
N ARG A 627 -9.80 2.69 -3.73
CA ARG A 627 -8.82 3.72 -3.46
C ARG A 627 -7.97 3.99 -4.70
N LEU A 628 -7.86 5.25 -5.09
CA LEU A 628 -6.94 5.65 -6.17
C LEU A 628 -5.51 5.22 -5.81
N GLY A 629 -4.78 4.67 -6.77
CA GLY A 629 -3.50 4.00 -6.51
C GLY A 629 -3.62 2.48 -6.36
N ASN A 630 -4.79 1.97 -5.95
CA ASN A 630 -5.08 0.54 -5.80
C ASN A 630 -6.16 0.05 -6.80
N LEU A 631 -6.38 0.83 -7.87
CA LEU A 631 -7.21 0.47 -9.01
C LEU A 631 -6.37 -0.26 -10.07
N LYS A 632 -6.96 -0.57 -11.23
CA LYS A 632 -6.32 -1.34 -12.30
C LYS A 632 -4.98 -0.75 -12.78
N ASN A 633 -4.84 0.57 -12.90
CA ASN A 633 -3.58 1.18 -13.34
C ASN A 633 -2.64 1.51 -12.18
N GLY A 634 -2.94 1.06 -10.96
CA GLY A 634 -2.14 1.28 -9.77
C GLY A 634 -1.88 2.76 -9.50
N ILE A 635 -0.63 3.08 -9.14
CA ILE A 635 -0.18 4.44 -8.85
C ILE A 635 -0.27 5.40 -10.04
N THR A 636 -0.34 4.88 -11.27
CA THR A 636 -0.50 5.68 -12.48
C THR A 636 -1.81 6.48 -12.46
N ASP A 637 -2.87 5.95 -11.83
CA ASP A 637 -4.14 6.66 -11.69
C ASP A 637 -3.99 7.91 -10.80
N ILE A 638 -3.05 7.91 -9.84
CA ILE A 638 -2.69 9.09 -9.04
C ILE A 638 -1.94 10.09 -9.93
N LYS A 639 -0.92 9.63 -10.68
CA LYS A 639 -0.11 10.48 -11.56
C LYS A 639 -0.93 11.17 -12.66
N LYS A 640 -1.98 10.51 -13.17
CA LYS A 640 -2.92 11.03 -14.18
C LYS A 640 -4.03 11.92 -13.61
N HIS A 641 -4.13 12.06 -12.28
CA HIS A 641 -5.19 12.85 -11.67
C HIS A 641 -5.13 14.33 -12.10
N ARG A 642 -6.29 14.98 -12.26
CA ARG A 642 -6.40 16.39 -12.72
C ARG A 642 -5.70 17.41 -11.82
N TRP A 643 -5.35 17.05 -10.59
CA TRP A 643 -4.54 17.90 -9.73
C TRP A 643 -3.09 18.02 -10.22
N PHE A 644 -2.56 16.97 -10.87
CA PHE A 644 -1.23 16.93 -11.48
C PHE A 644 -1.19 17.39 -12.94
N THR A 645 -2.26 18.01 -13.46
CA THR A 645 -2.22 18.59 -14.82
C THR A 645 -1.08 19.60 -14.93
N GLY A 646 -0.22 19.41 -15.94
CA GLY A 646 0.98 20.24 -16.17
C GLY A 646 2.19 19.89 -15.30
N PHE A 647 2.10 18.87 -14.44
CA PHE A 647 3.23 18.42 -13.63
C PHE A 647 4.14 17.49 -14.43
N SER A 648 5.44 17.79 -14.49
CA SER A 648 6.42 16.97 -15.23
C SER A 648 6.92 15.82 -14.35
N TRP A 649 6.30 14.65 -14.48
CA TRP A 649 6.73 13.44 -13.78
C TRP A 649 8.10 12.94 -14.25
N SER A 650 8.41 13.06 -15.55
CA SER A 650 9.75 12.78 -16.08
C SER A 650 10.79 13.75 -15.52
N GLY A 651 10.43 15.03 -15.38
CA GLY A 651 11.26 16.04 -14.74
C GLY A 651 11.49 15.76 -13.25
N MET A 652 10.47 15.29 -12.55
CA MET A 652 10.57 14.87 -11.16
C MET A 652 11.54 13.69 -11.02
N LYS A 653 11.33 12.61 -11.78
CA LYS A 653 12.14 11.38 -11.72
C LYS A 653 13.61 11.63 -12.11
N SER A 654 13.85 12.49 -13.10
CA SER A 654 15.20 12.90 -13.52
C SER A 654 15.83 14.00 -12.66
N ARG A 655 15.13 14.49 -11.64
CA ARG A 655 15.54 15.61 -10.78
C ARG A 655 15.86 16.91 -11.52
N SER A 656 15.26 17.12 -12.69
CA SER A 656 15.41 18.35 -13.48
C SER A 656 14.38 19.43 -13.13
N LEU A 657 13.35 19.08 -12.34
CA LEU A 657 12.34 20.04 -11.89
C LEU A 657 12.91 20.93 -10.77
N ILE A 658 12.71 22.24 -10.85
CA ILE A 658 13.22 23.17 -9.83
C ILE A 658 12.41 22.97 -8.55
N SER A 659 13.09 22.67 -7.43
CA SER A 659 12.41 22.53 -6.15
C SER A 659 11.99 23.90 -5.59
N PRO A 660 10.71 24.09 -5.20
CA PRO A 660 10.26 25.26 -4.44
C PRO A 660 10.79 25.30 -3.00
N LEU A 661 11.44 24.22 -2.56
CA LEU A 661 11.97 24.03 -1.21
C LEU A 661 13.50 24.11 -1.19
N LYS A 662 14.15 24.38 -2.33
CA LYS A 662 15.60 24.62 -2.35
C LYS A 662 15.93 25.83 -1.49
N ARG A 663 16.89 25.64 -0.59
CA ARG A 663 17.39 26.68 0.32
C ARG A 663 18.91 26.76 0.19
N GLU A 664 19.46 27.94 0.44
CA GLU A 664 20.90 28.04 0.66
C GLU A 664 21.26 27.31 1.94
N VAL A 665 21.94 26.18 1.81
CA VAL A 665 22.58 25.51 2.94
C VAL A 665 23.76 26.40 3.34
N LYS A 666 23.53 27.38 4.20
CA LYS A 666 24.61 28.20 4.77
C LYS A 666 25.55 27.26 5.52
N HIS A 667 26.84 27.32 5.16
CA HIS A 667 27.98 26.60 5.76
C HIS A 667 27.65 25.92 7.10
N THR A 668 27.63 24.57 7.11
CA THR A 668 27.87 23.56 8.19
C THR A 668 27.65 23.87 9.69
N PHE A 669 27.08 25.02 10.07
CA PHE A 669 27.18 25.59 11.42
C PHE A 669 25.94 26.38 11.83
N ILE A 670 24.76 26.04 11.32
CA ILE A 670 23.53 26.47 11.98
C ILE A 670 23.09 25.34 12.89
N THR A 671 23.55 25.46 14.13
CA THR A 671 23.03 24.73 15.27
C THR A 671 21.50 24.82 15.27
N TRP A 672 20.84 23.66 15.30
CA TRP A 672 19.41 23.48 15.53
C TRP A 672 18.88 24.09 16.85
N THR A 673 19.71 24.84 17.59
CA THR A 673 19.37 25.55 18.83
C THR A 673 18.68 26.89 18.62
N GLU A 674 18.66 27.47 17.41
CA GLU A 674 17.94 28.73 17.16
C GLU A 674 16.44 28.55 16.82
N PHE A 675 15.93 27.32 16.74
CA PHE A 675 14.51 27.03 16.47
C PHE A 675 13.66 26.75 17.72
N ILE A 676 14.22 26.93 18.93
CA ILE A 676 13.46 26.97 20.18
C ILE A 676 13.75 28.31 20.88
N LEU A 677 13.12 29.38 20.38
CA LEU A 677 12.66 30.53 21.15
C LEU A 677 11.51 31.23 20.41
#